data_AF-A0A7X7Z844-F1
#
_entry.id   AF-A0A7X7Z844-F1
#
_cell.length_a   1.000
_cell.length_b   1.000
_cell.length_c   1.000
_cell.angle_alpha   90.00
_cell.angle_beta   90.00
_cell.angle_gamma   90.00
#
_symmetry.space_group_name_H-M   'P 1'
#
loop_
_entity.id
_entity.type
_entity.pdbx_description
1 polymer ?
#
loop_
_entity_poly.entity_id
_entity_poly.type
_entity_poly.pdbx_seq_one_letter_code
_entity_poly.pdbx_strand_id
1 'polypeptide(L)'
;MRKSIFIFLVLFLFFLNGCKSEEGLPPTFQGLVISGVADPDAAPGKQTKPESPAWEAIEEAIASESELGGSAACDFYAQPNQTLYLLIKIYNPEEFDLLSCVVNGVRHHSYQFLKSSDYGNIVLEFNAGSAAGRKELELTAIQYSDGRKIRELKILENNRASYAVSEQKLPSVEISALSVTATSAEFRLLVRDPEAVVEKNGGNLKMFLFDGKEIVGRKELEPGDNVIKFMGLEASALYEFAVAAVCDLYDGAGKRLLIFCKDNFRSEEIIAIANPESGADYIAFELIVNDKENEGSIQAIELLQNGKLAASLDKDGRFFSGLASGTEYLLKVTYGYGERFAVEEMLIKTPKKRPEVEIKISETGKRSFRYALEIMDPDSVCRITKIELYLDGILQEEKSPETEAFFTELLSGKEYFLKAEYVFDLEDGLGERTESVSVPVETQALEAPRIAIENFVAGYSHFDFEIEVHDPDGTGELASVALHEGEELVFEEREISTALSFSGLKANTLYGITVFYEYDLNDGHGLRELRFVSERATLPLPVAVRDLVFLVPDLPRVGEEIHARIFFENPSRAAITSCVVNGAEVPVVLGKDGDTGIISIRPETEGGLYEVEISALKYDHCGEEVQQELSETFRSEIMILGELEVVRLYSEGGRIGVEDGDWLYLELKNETGYLVTEAVLDFSGETIVYGADEMEKLDDGLIALPWKAEISDYSEIFKKVSLVELTYGLAGGSARLAVSGVEAEIMFLRTLSPRTLHSHEDLLALEAGHHYRLAADIDLAQSVWEPRPFSGILDGGGHTLNNLSVVTGNGFAGLFSEFSGEIMNLELADFYIHASNAAAAGALCGRASRAKITDCNLYGTIIASGEGIAAGGAIGMAERAEIASCQIRVSLRVQSQEAALAGISGRALSVLLRGNLVSGSFSLSGSGVLDSFANSEETTAENNYLAHDALFEMNGNEKKFPGQSHAGLAELNETGFYLEVLGWSSDIWDFSLLDYERGLTPSFKK
;
A
#
# COMPACT_ATOMS: atom_id res chain seq x y z
N MET A 1 56.93 42.95 23.06
CA MET A 1 57.83 42.23 24.00
C MET A 1 57.35 42.53 25.43
N ARG A 2 57.21 41.49 26.28
CA ARG A 2 56.55 41.38 27.62
C ARG A 2 55.07 40.93 27.54
N LYS A 3 54.73 39.62 27.54
CA LYS A 3 54.75 38.55 28.59
C LYS A 3 53.84 38.90 29.80
N SER A 4 52.65 38.30 29.91
CA SER A 4 52.32 37.01 30.58
C SER A 4 52.31 37.12 32.10
N ILE A 5 51.14 36.90 32.72
CA ILE A 5 50.81 36.24 34.01
C ILE A 5 49.40 36.72 34.42
N PHE A 6 48.41 35.83 34.36
CA PHE A 6 47.19 35.92 35.17
C PHE A 6 46.82 34.52 35.66
N ILE A 7 47.49 34.17 36.75
CA ILE A 7 47.06 33.45 37.95
C ILE A 7 46.15 32.23 37.78
N PHE A 8 46.76 31.09 38.13
CA PHE A 8 46.20 29.78 38.43
C PHE A 8 46.11 29.62 39.97
N LEU A 9 45.07 28.93 40.45
CA LEU A 9 44.96 28.21 41.75
C LEU A 9 44.74 29.10 43.02
N VAL A 10 43.66 28.94 43.83
CA VAL A 10 43.39 27.80 44.74
C VAL A 10 42.01 27.96 45.46
N LEU A 11 41.22 26.86 45.45
CA LEU A 11 40.28 26.30 46.44
C LEU A 11 38.92 26.95 46.85
N PHE A 12 37.87 26.14 46.64
CA PHE A 12 36.97 25.60 47.68
C PHE A 12 35.92 26.53 48.30
N LEU A 13 34.74 26.62 47.66
CA LEU A 13 33.41 26.70 48.28
C LEU A 13 32.40 26.95 47.16
N PHE A 14 31.72 25.90 46.68
CA PHE A 14 30.32 25.92 46.21
C PHE A 14 29.95 24.47 45.80
N PHE A 15 29.79 23.61 46.80
CA PHE A 15 28.79 22.55 46.73
C PHE A 15 27.43 23.19 47.02
N LEU A 16 26.38 22.67 46.36
CA LEU A 16 24.95 23.07 46.39
C LEU A 16 24.54 24.05 45.28
N ASN A 17 24.56 23.57 44.04
CA ASN A 17 23.41 23.59 43.13
C ASN A 17 23.74 22.80 41.86
N GLY A 18 23.58 21.49 41.93
CA GLY A 18 23.48 20.64 40.75
C GLY A 18 22.06 20.70 40.20
N CYS A 19 21.73 21.73 39.43
CA CYS A 19 20.67 21.59 38.43
C CYS A 19 21.26 20.77 37.27
N LYS A 20 21.03 19.46 37.28
CA LYS A 20 21.01 18.69 36.04
C LYS A 20 19.84 19.21 35.22
N SER A 21 20.09 19.71 34.01
CA SER A 21 19.04 19.86 33.01
C SER A 21 18.54 18.46 32.65
N GLU A 22 17.24 18.26 32.79
CA GLU A 22 16.51 17.00 32.68
C GLU A 22 16.04 16.71 31.24
N GLU A 23 16.82 17.09 30.22
CA GLU A 23 16.55 16.73 28.82
C GLU A 23 17.71 15.88 28.29
N GLY A 24 17.41 14.63 27.93
CA GLY A 24 18.38 13.73 27.29
C GLY A 24 18.83 14.27 25.93
N LEU A 25 20.01 13.86 25.47
CA LEU A 25 20.58 14.28 24.18
C LEU A 25 19.70 13.80 23.01
N PRO A 26 19.18 14.71 22.15
CA PRO A 26 18.31 14.32 21.03
C PRO A 26 19.07 13.48 19.99
N PRO A 27 18.38 12.62 19.22
CA PRO A 27 19.00 11.82 18.18
C PRO A 27 19.60 12.74 17.11
N THR A 28 20.76 12.36 16.59
CA THR A 28 21.43 13.08 15.50
C THR A 28 21.69 12.14 14.33
N PHE A 29 21.37 12.60 13.12
CA PHE A 29 21.61 11.84 11.90
C PHE A 29 23.10 11.73 11.60
N GLN A 30 23.56 10.51 11.30
CA GLN A 30 24.97 10.18 11.08
C GLN A 30 25.29 9.81 9.63
N GLY A 31 24.29 9.40 8.84
CA GLY A 31 24.49 9.11 7.42
C GLY A 31 23.44 8.16 6.83
N LEU A 32 23.47 8.06 5.51
CA LEU A 32 22.57 7.22 4.70
C LEU A 32 23.40 6.21 3.92
N VAL A 33 23.01 4.93 3.92
CA VAL A 33 23.69 3.86 3.17
C VAL A 33 22.65 2.99 2.47
N ILE A 34 22.91 2.60 1.22
CA ILE A 34 22.10 1.58 0.52
C ILE A 34 22.86 0.26 0.59
N SER A 35 22.15 -0.82 0.93
CA SER A 35 22.70 -2.17 1.06
C SER A 35 21.84 -3.21 0.32
N GLY A 36 22.47 -4.31 -0.07
CA GLY A 36 21.78 -5.49 -0.62
C GLY A 36 21.29 -6.47 0.45
N VAL A 37 21.63 -6.23 1.72
CA VAL A 37 21.21 -7.04 2.88
C VAL A 37 20.65 -6.14 3.99
N ALA A 38 19.70 -6.65 4.76
CA ALA A 38 18.99 -5.91 5.80
C ALA A 38 19.82 -5.70 7.10
N ASP A 39 21.11 -6.02 7.11
CA ASP A 39 21.96 -5.98 8.30
C ASP A 39 22.67 -4.61 8.46
N PRO A 40 22.42 -3.86 9.55
CA PRO A 40 23.06 -2.58 9.81
C PRO A 40 24.57 -2.65 10.07
N ASP A 41 25.13 -3.79 10.47
CA ASP A 41 26.57 -3.97 10.73
C ASP A 41 27.34 -4.55 9.54
N ALA A 42 26.64 -4.85 8.44
CA ALA A 42 27.27 -5.28 7.20
C ALA A 42 28.16 -4.16 6.64
N ALA A 43 29.47 -4.40 6.60
CA ALA A 43 30.39 -3.56 5.85
C ALA A 43 29.89 -3.45 4.39
N PRO A 44 29.98 -2.28 3.73
CA PRO A 44 29.55 -2.12 2.35
C PRO A 44 30.23 -3.20 1.52
N GLY A 45 29.42 -4.14 1.02
CA GLY A 45 29.90 -5.27 0.25
C GLY A 45 30.67 -4.74 -0.95
N LYS A 46 32.00 -4.84 -0.89
CA LYS A 46 32.84 -4.69 -2.08
C LYS A 46 32.44 -5.82 -3.01
N GLN A 47 31.54 -5.53 -3.95
CA GLN A 47 31.39 -6.37 -5.12
C GLN A 47 32.75 -6.38 -5.83
N THR A 48 33.30 -7.58 -5.89
CA THR A 48 34.52 -7.90 -6.62
C THR A 48 34.36 -7.47 -8.06
N LYS A 49 35.31 -6.64 -8.51
CA LYS A 49 35.49 -6.28 -9.91
C LYS A 49 35.41 -7.57 -10.74
N PRO A 50 34.51 -7.67 -11.73
CA PRO A 50 34.58 -8.74 -12.71
C PRO A 50 35.99 -8.71 -13.32
N GLU A 51 36.70 -9.84 -13.30
CA GLU A 51 37.95 -9.96 -14.02
C GLU A 51 37.70 -9.58 -15.48
N SER A 52 38.48 -8.60 -15.96
CA SER A 52 38.50 -8.28 -17.38
C SER A 52 38.81 -9.55 -18.16
N PRO A 53 38.07 -9.86 -19.23
CA PRO A 53 38.39 -11.01 -20.07
C PRO A 53 39.83 -10.85 -20.58
N ALA A 54 40.59 -11.94 -20.53
CA ALA A 54 41.91 -12.00 -21.13
C ALA A 54 41.74 -11.80 -22.64
N TRP A 55 42.11 -10.62 -23.12
CA TRP A 55 41.93 -10.20 -24.50
C TRP A 55 42.79 -11.05 -25.44
N GLU A 56 42.14 -11.64 -26.44
CA GLU A 56 42.83 -12.18 -27.61
C GLU A 56 43.29 -11.03 -28.54
N ALA A 57 44.17 -11.33 -29.50
CA ALA A 57 44.89 -10.33 -30.30
C ALA A 57 44.00 -9.27 -31.00
N ILE A 58 42.82 -9.64 -31.51
CA ILE A 58 41.88 -8.67 -32.13
C ILE A 58 41.22 -7.73 -31.11
N GLU A 59 41.00 -8.19 -29.89
CA GLU A 59 40.31 -7.42 -28.85
C GLU A 59 41.22 -6.35 -28.28
N GLU A 60 42.51 -6.68 -28.11
CA GLU A 60 43.55 -5.72 -27.74
C GLU A 60 43.74 -4.65 -28.82
N ALA A 61 43.71 -5.06 -30.10
CA ALA A 61 43.79 -4.14 -31.23
C ALA A 61 42.59 -3.16 -31.26
N ILE A 62 41.35 -3.63 -31.03
CA ILE A 62 40.15 -2.78 -30.98
C ILE A 62 40.15 -1.88 -29.73
N ALA A 63 40.56 -2.41 -28.58
CA ALA A 63 40.64 -1.66 -27.34
C ALA A 63 41.66 -0.51 -27.44
N SER A 64 42.78 -0.71 -28.13
CA SER A 64 43.81 0.32 -28.33
C SER A 64 43.34 1.55 -29.13
N GLU A 65 42.28 1.40 -29.93
CA GLU A 65 41.67 2.49 -30.74
C GLU A 65 40.46 3.16 -30.05
N SER A 66 40.03 2.70 -28.87
CA SER A 66 38.78 3.11 -28.22
C SER A 66 39.01 4.00 -26.98
N GLU A 67 38.36 5.17 -26.91
CA GLU A 67 38.43 6.04 -25.72
C GLU A 67 37.52 5.54 -24.58
N LEU A 68 38.10 4.91 -23.55
CA LEU A 68 37.40 4.49 -22.34
C LEU A 68 37.36 5.64 -21.32
N GLY A 69 36.29 6.44 -21.35
CA GLY A 69 36.06 7.51 -20.39
C GLY A 69 35.56 7.01 -19.03
N GLY A 70 35.85 7.75 -17.95
CA GLY A 70 35.33 7.46 -16.61
C GLY A 70 33.82 7.74 -16.48
N SER A 71 33.12 6.88 -15.76
CA SER A 71 31.71 7.05 -15.38
C SER A 71 31.61 7.55 -13.92
N ALA A 72 30.64 8.40 -13.59
CA ALA A 72 30.45 8.86 -12.20
C ALA A 72 29.97 7.69 -11.31
N ALA A 73 30.57 7.50 -10.14
CA ALA A 73 30.23 6.39 -9.25
C ALA A 73 28.87 6.60 -8.55
N CYS A 74 28.12 5.52 -8.34
CA CYS A 74 26.96 5.45 -7.45
C CYS A 74 27.31 4.70 -6.16
N ASP A 75 26.52 4.92 -5.10
CA ASP A 75 26.73 4.29 -3.79
C ASP A 75 26.37 2.80 -3.80
N PHE A 76 25.44 2.37 -4.69
CA PHE A 76 25.07 0.97 -4.88
C PHE A 76 24.71 0.64 -6.34
N TYR A 77 25.00 -0.58 -6.79
CA TYR A 77 24.64 -1.08 -8.13
C TYR A 77 23.74 -2.31 -8.00
N ALA A 78 22.55 -2.27 -8.60
CA ALA A 78 21.49 -3.24 -8.41
C ALA A 78 21.05 -3.88 -9.73
N GLN A 79 20.58 -5.13 -9.65
CA GLN A 79 19.87 -5.78 -10.75
C GLN A 79 18.43 -5.23 -10.85
N PRO A 80 17.77 -5.29 -12.02
CA PRO A 80 16.37 -4.88 -12.13
C PRO A 80 15.47 -5.65 -11.18
N ASN A 81 14.59 -4.90 -10.53
CA ASN A 81 13.68 -5.39 -9.49
C ASN A 81 14.37 -6.01 -8.26
N GLN A 82 15.68 -5.84 -8.08
CA GLN A 82 16.37 -6.27 -6.87
C GLN A 82 15.80 -5.53 -5.65
N THR A 83 15.50 -6.28 -4.60
CA THR A 83 15.17 -5.74 -3.29
C THR A 83 16.44 -5.19 -2.65
N LEU A 84 16.39 -3.93 -2.23
CA LEU A 84 17.46 -3.19 -1.57
C LEU A 84 16.98 -2.66 -0.23
N TYR A 85 17.95 -2.28 0.61
CA TYR A 85 17.71 -1.77 1.94
C TYR A 85 18.34 -0.40 2.11
N LEU A 86 17.57 0.57 2.59
CA LEU A 86 18.06 1.88 2.98
C LEU A 86 18.33 1.90 4.48
N LEU A 87 19.61 2.04 4.84
CA LEU A 87 20.10 2.10 6.21
C LEU A 87 20.33 3.56 6.60
N ILE A 88 19.58 4.02 7.61
CA ILE A 88 19.68 5.37 8.16
C ILE A 88 20.40 5.26 9.51
N LYS A 89 21.63 5.76 9.57
CA LYS A 89 22.47 5.74 10.78
C LYS A 89 22.13 6.94 11.67
N ILE A 90 21.85 6.69 12.94
CA ILE A 90 21.42 7.69 13.92
C ILE A 90 22.24 7.50 15.20
N TYR A 91 22.82 8.57 15.73
CA TYR A 91 23.37 8.58 17.07
C TYR A 91 22.25 8.97 18.03
N ASN A 92 21.73 7.98 18.76
CA ASN A 92 20.61 8.10 19.68
C ASN A 92 21.04 7.64 21.09
N PRO A 93 21.78 8.48 21.84
CA PRO A 93 22.41 8.08 23.10
C PRO A 93 21.42 7.81 24.24
N GLU A 94 20.18 8.31 24.12
CA GLU A 94 19.12 8.15 25.12
C GLU A 94 18.10 7.07 24.75
N GLU A 95 18.34 6.33 23.65
CA GLU A 95 17.45 5.26 23.16
C GLU A 95 15.99 5.72 22.97
N PHE A 96 15.79 6.93 22.44
CA PHE A 96 14.46 7.45 22.12
C PHE A 96 13.79 6.63 21.00
N ASP A 97 12.49 6.36 21.13
CA ASP A 97 11.75 5.56 20.14
C ASP A 97 11.68 6.29 18.80
N LEU A 98 12.13 5.65 17.72
CA LEU A 98 12.09 6.19 16.36
C LEU A 98 10.72 5.86 15.74
N LEU A 99 9.93 6.87 15.41
CA LEU A 99 8.51 6.71 15.04
C LEU A 99 8.24 6.73 13.54
N SER A 100 8.94 7.58 12.78
CA SER A 100 8.82 7.63 11.32
C SER A 100 10.01 8.33 10.67
N CYS A 101 10.19 8.14 9.36
CA CYS A 101 11.12 8.93 8.54
C CYS A 101 10.50 9.29 7.18
N VAL A 102 11.01 10.33 6.51
CA VAL A 102 10.50 10.79 5.22
C VAL A 102 11.57 10.65 4.13
N VAL A 103 11.36 9.69 3.23
CA VAL A 103 12.26 9.36 2.12
C VAL A 103 11.56 9.68 0.80
N ASN A 104 12.19 10.48 -0.08
CA ASN A 104 11.62 10.95 -1.34
C ASN A 104 10.21 11.57 -1.20
N GLY A 105 9.93 12.23 -0.07
CA GLY A 105 8.64 12.84 0.24
C GLY A 105 7.57 11.89 0.80
N VAL A 106 7.85 10.59 0.90
CA VAL A 106 6.94 9.59 1.48
C VAL A 106 7.31 9.31 2.94
N ARG A 107 6.31 9.31 3.83
CA ARG A 107 6.51 9.01 5.25
C ARG A 107 6.39 7.50 5.49
N HIS A 108 7.44 6.92 6.07
CA HIS A 108 7.51 5.53 6.51
C HIS A 108 7.41 5.48 8.03
N HIS A 109 6.44 4.75 8.56
CA HIS A 109 6.21 4.60 10.00
C HIS A 109 6.97 3.41 10.59
N SER A 110 7.15 3.39 11.91
CA SER A 110 7.96 2.37 12.60
C SER A 110 7.54 0.92 12.37
N TYR A 111 6.25 0.63 12.15
CA TYR A 111 5.78 -0.73 11.80
C TYR A 111 6.21 -1.19 10.40
N GLN A 112 6.71 -0.27 9.55
CA GLN A 112 7.25 -0.55 8.22
C GLN A 112 8.78 -0.69 8.24
N PHE A 113 9.41 -0.49 9.39
CA PHE A 113 10.84 -0.72 9.57
C PHE A 113 11.08 -2.23 9.69
N LEU A 114 12.18 -2.71 9.11
CA LEU A 114 12.52 -4.13 9.23
C LEU A 114 12.93 -4.47 10.66
N LYS A 115 12.77 -5.74 11.03
CA LYS A 115 13.14 -6.29 12.36
C LYS A 115 14.60 -6.03 12.76
N SER A 116 15.48 -5.79 11.78
CA SER A 116 16.88 -5.43 11.98
C SER A 116 17.12 -3.96 12.34
N SER A 117 16.07 -3.14 12.41
CA SER A 117 16.15 -1.77 12.90
C SER A 117 16.29 -1.75 14.42
N ASP A 118 17.04 -0.77 14.94
CA ASP A 118 17.29 -0.57 16.35
C ASP A 118 17.30 0.93 16.71
N TYR A 119 17.67 1.27 17.93
CA TYR A 119 17.73 2.67 18.37
C TYR A 119 18.74 3.54 17.60
N GLY A 120 19.74 2.94 16.95
CA GLY A 120 20.77 3.63 16.16
C GLY A 120 20.63 3.47 14.64
N ASN A 121 19.68 2.66 14.17
CA ASN A 121 19.56 2.28 12.77
C ASN A 121 18.09 2.13 12.36
N ILE A 122 17.63 2.89 11.37
CA ILE A 122 16.36 2.59 10.67
C ILE A 122 16.70 1.85 9.37
N VAL A 123 16.12 0.68 9.17
CA VAL A 123 16.27 -0.13 7.95
C VAL A 123 14.93 -0.20 7.22
N LEU A 124 14.90 0.34 5.99
CA LEU A 124 13.74 0.29 5.10
C LEU A 124 14.01 -0.60 3.89
N GLU A 125 13.07 -1.47 3.56
CA GLU A 125 13.08 -2.22 2.30
C GLU A 125 12.51 -1.37 1.15
N PHE A 126 13.16 -1.40 -0.01
CA PHE A 126 12.61 -0.83 -1.24
C PHE A 126 13.06 -1.62 -2.46
N ASN A 127 12.28 -1.54 -3.54
CA ASN A 127 12.61 -2.18 -4.80
C ASN A 127 13.38 -1.21 -5.72
N ALA A 128 14.49 -1.67 -6.31
CA ALA A 128 15.31 -0.87 -7.23
C ALA A 128 14.56 -0.44 -8.52
N GLY A 129 13.47 -1.12 -8.87
CA GLY A 129 12.67 -0.93 -10.07
C GLY A 129 13.28 -1.58 -11.32
N SER A 130 12.52 -1.61 -12.41
CA SER A 130 12.89 -2.31 -13.65
C SER A 130 13.69 -1.46 -14.66
N ALA A 131 13.59 -0.13 -14.58
CA ALA A 131 14.24 0.76 -15.54
C ALA A 131 15.73 0.95 -15.18
N ALA A 132 16.61 0.66 -16.16
CA ALA A 132 18.05 0.84 -16.08
C ALA A 132 18.46 2.32 -15.98
N GLY A 133 19.58 2.58 -15.33
CA GLY A 133 20.13 3.92 -15.13
C GLY A 133 20.22 4.36 -13.66
N ARG A 134 20.70 5.58 -13.45
CA ARG A 134 21.00 6.13 -12.11
C ARG A 134 19.78 6.78 -11.47
N LYS A 135 19.63 6.57 -10.17
CA LYS A 135 18.54 7.05 -9.31
C LYS A 135 19.11 7.58 -7.99
N GLU A 136 18.35 8.43 -7.32
CA GLU A 136 18.75 9.07 -6.06
C GLU A 136 17.59 8.98 -5.04
N LEU A 137 17.94 8.76 -3.78
CA LEU A 137 17.05 8.79 -2.63
C LEU A 137 17.43 9.96 -1.73
N GLU A 138 16.45 10.69 -1.23
CA GLU A 138 16.62 11.84 -0.34
C GLU A 138 15.83 11.65 0.96
N LEU A 139 16.52 11.70 2.11
CA LEU A 139 15.94 11.72 3.43
C LEU A 139 15.72 13.16 3.89
N THR A 140 14.55 13.51 4.39
CA THR A 140 14.23 14.91 4.75
C THR A 140 13.86 15.10 6.23
N ALA A 141 13.33 14.08 6.89
CA ALA A 141 12.97 14.15 8.30
C ALA A 141 12.96 12.77 8.98
N ILE A 142 13.19 12.75 10.29
CA ILE A 142 12.99 11.61 11.20
C ILE A 142 12.18 12.10 12.39
N GLN A 143 11.12 11.39 12.79
CA GLN A 143 10.37 11.63 14.02
C GLN A 143 10.76 10.63 15.10
N TYR A 144 10.88 11.09 16.33
CA TYR A 144 11.21 10.28 17.50
C TYR A 144 10.41 10.74 18.73
N SER A 145 10.23 9.86 19.70
CA SER A 145 9.58 10.15 20.99
C SER A 145 10.61 10.27 22.09
N ASP A 146 10.58 11.37 22.85
CA ASP A 146 11.43 11.54 24.04
C ASP A 146 10.83 10.92 25.32
N GLY A 147 9.79 10.09 25.17
CA GLY A 147 9.00 9.52 26.27
C GLY A 147 7.94 10.48 26.84
N ARG A 148 7.94 11.77 26.45
CA ARG A 148 6.93 12.78 26.84
C ARG A 148 6.22 13.40 25.63
N LYS A 149 6.92 13.59 24.50
CA LYS A 149 6.42 14.22 23.27
C LYS A 149 7.05 13.62 22.02
N ILE A 150 6.33 13.72 20.91
CA ILE A 150 6.87 13.46 19.57
C ILE A 150 7.63 14.69 19.08
N ARG A 151 8.89 14.49 18.65
CA ARG A 151 9.75 15.52 18.07
C ARG A 151 10.16 15.13 16.65
N GLU A 152 10.43 16.12 15.80
CA GLU A 152 10.87 15.91 14.42
C GLU A 152 12.26 16.51 14.21
N LEU A 153 13.19 15.68 13.73
CA LEU A 153 14.53 16.03 13.30
C LEU A 153 14.52 16.26 11.79
N LYS A 154 14.73 17.51 11.36
CA LYS A 154 14.88 17.87 9.94
C LYS A 154 16.31 17.62 9.48
N ILE A 155 16.48 16.95 8.34
CA ILE A 155 17.79 16.62 7.76
C ILE A 155 18.02 17.49 6.54
N LEU A 156 19.11 18.26 6.54
CA LEU A 156 19.42 19.25 5.50
C LEU A 156 20.73 18.98 4.74
N GLU A 157 21.61 18.14 5.28
CA GLU A 157 22.93 17.85 4.73
C GLU A 157 23.21 16.34 4.82
N ASN A 158 24.07 15.82 3.93
CA ASN A 158 24.44 14.40 3.82
C ASN A 158 23.23 13.44 3.71
N ASN A 159 22.15 13.92 3.11
CA ASN A 159 20.83 13.30 3.18
C ASN A 159 20.44 12.54 1.90
N ARG A 160 21.41 12.31 1.00
CA ARG A 160 21.19 11.68 -0.30
C ARG A 160 22.04 10.43 -0.45
N ALA A 161 21.48 9.40 -1.07
CA ALA A 161 22.22 8.22 -1.54
C ALA A 161 21.77 7.88 -2.97
N SER A 162 22.74 7.49 -3.79
CA SER A 162 22.59 7.20 -5.20
C SER A 162 22.73 5.70 -5.47
N TYR A 163 21.89 5.18 -6.36
CA TYR A 163 22.03 3.81 -6.86
C TYR A 163 21.82 3.74 -8.36
N ALA A 164 22.33 2.69 -9.00
CA ALA A 164 22.10 2.45 -10.42
C ALA A 164 21.52 1.06 -10.65
N VAL A 165 20.61 0.95 -11.63
CA VAL A 165 20.02 -0.32 -12.06
C VAL A 165 20.70 -0.76 -13.36
N SER A 166 21.19 -2.01 -13.39
CA SER A 166 21.95 -2.57 -14.51
C SER A 166 21.08 -2.79 -15.76
N GLU A 167 21.71 -2.68 -16.93
CA GLU A 167 21.10 -2.98 -18.23
C GLU A 167 21.08 -4.51 -18.47
N GLN A 168 19.92 -5.08 -18.78
CA GLN A 168 19.75 -6.55 -18.94
C GLN A 168 19.67 -6.99 -20.40
N LYS A 169 19.20 -6.12 -21.30
CA LYS A 169 18.99 -6.47 -22.71
C LYS A 169 20.04 -5.80 -23.58
N LEU A 170 21.18 -6.48 -23.69
CA LEU A 170 22.28 -6.05 -24.53
C LEU A 170 21.89 -6.09 -26.02
N PRO A 171 22.52 -5.24 -26.85
CA PRO A 171 22.48 -5.39 -28.30
C PRO A 171 22.92 -6.79 -28.72
N SER A 172 22.28 -7.34 -29.75
CA SER A 172 22.68 -8.60 -30.37
C SER A 172 22.94 -8.39 -31.86
N VAL A 173 23.94 -9.09 -32.37
CA VAL A 173 24.32 -9.06 -33.78
C VAL A 173 24.31 -10.49 -34.29
N GLU A 174 23.49 -10.75 -35.28
CA GLU A 174 23.38 -12.05 -35.92
C GLU A 174 23.94 -11.96 -37.33
N ILE A 175 24.96 -12.77 -37.65
CA ILE A 175 25.47 -12.89 -39.02
C ILE A 175 24.57 -13.87 -39.76
N SER A 176 23.71 -13.32 -40.62
CA SER A 176 22.76 -14.10 -41.40
C SER A 176 23.40 -14.75 -42.63
N ALA A 177 24.52 -14.22 -43.12
CA ALA A 177 25.33 -14.88 -44.14
C ALA A 177 26.76 -14.34 -44.15
N LEU A 178 27.72 -15.24 -44.37
CA LEU A 178 29.10 -14.93 -44.70
C LEU A 178 29.47 -15.63 -46.00
N SER A 179 29.93 -14.85 -47.00
CA SER A 179 30.42 -15.36 -48.28
C SER A 179 31.89 -15.00 -48.43
N VAL A 180 32.77 -16.00 -48.39
CA VAL A 180 34.22 -15.84 -48.50
C VAL A 180 34.70 -16.31 -49.89
N THR A 181 35.68 -15.60 -50.44
CA THR A 181 36.44 -16.01 -51.62
C THR A 181 37.93 -16.02 -51.28
N ALA A 182 38.79 -16.43 -52.23
CA ALA A 182 40.23 -16.37 -52.04
C ALA A 182 40.75 -14.94 -51.74
N THR A 183 40.00 -13.90 -52.12
CA THR A 183 40.45 -12.49 -52.02
C THR A 183 39.39 -11.53 -51.44
N SER A 184 38.23 -11.99 -50.98
CA SER A 184 37.20 -11.11 -50.39
C SER A 184 36.31 -11.83 -49.38
N ALA A 185 35.61 -11.06 -48.54
CA ALA A 185 34.59 -11.56 -47.63
C ALA A 185 33.41 -10.58 -47.55
N GLU A 186 32.19 -11.07 -47.77
CA GLU A 186 30.93 -10.32 -47.62
C GLU A 186 30.10 -10.87 -46.46
N PHE A 187 29.60 -9.97 -45.63
CA PHE A 187 28.81 -10.24 -44.44
C PHE A 187 27.42 -9.62 -44.61
N ARG A 188 26.39 -10.42 -44.32
CA ARG A 188 25.03 -9.92 -44.04
C ARG A 188 24.76 -10.14 -42.57
N LEU A 189 24.32 -9.10 -41.89
CA LEU A 189 24.11 -9.17 -40.45
C LEU A 189 22.94 -8.29 -40.01
N LEU A 190 22.23 -8.76 -38.99
CA LEU A 190 21.10 -8.08 -38.37
C LEU A 190 21.52 -7.58 -37.00
N VAL A 191 21.40 -6.27 -36.78
CA VAL A 191 21.64 -5.63 -35.49
C VAL A 191 20.31 -5.39 -34.78
N ARG A 192 20.15 -5.95 -33.57
CA ARG A 192 19.00 -5.70 -32.69
C ARG A 192 19.49 -5.00 -31.42
N ASP A 193 19.05 -3.77 -31.21
CA ASP A 193 19.30 -2.99 -29.98
C ASP A 193 17.96 -2.54 -29.36
N PRO A 194 17.25 -3.44 -28.65
CA PRO A 194 15.87 -3.20 -28.21
C PRO A 194 15.73 -2.06 -27.19
N GLU A 195 16.80 -1.71 -26.46
CA GLU A 195 16.79 -0.65 -25.45
C GLU A 195 17.63 0.57 -25.85
N ALA A 196 18.06 0.64 -27.12
CA ALA A 196 18.90 1.71 -27.66
C ALA A 196 20.17 1.95 -26.82
N VAL A 197 20.76 0.86 -26.32
CA VAL A 197 21.91 0.88 -25.38
C VAL A 197 23.11 1.57 -26.01
N VAL A 198 23.36 1.34 -27.31
CA VAL A 198 24.50 1.91 -28.04
C VAL A 198 24.32 3.42 -28.24
N GLU A 199 23.11 3.86 -28.59
CA GLU A 199 22.78 5.26 -28.82
C GLU A 199 22.83 6.08 -27.52
N LYS A 200 22.23 5.58 -26.43
CA LYS A 200 22.23 6.23 -25.10
C LYS A 200 23.64 6.46 -24.53
N ASN A 201 24.60 5.64 -24.95
CA ASN A 201 26.00 5.70 -24.52
C ASN A 201 26.91 6.50 -25.46
N GLY A 202 26.38 7.08 -26.53
CA GLY A 202 27.10 7.91 -27.50
C GLY A 202 28.05 7.15 -28.42
N GLY A 203 27.83 5.84 -28.62
CA GLY A 203 28.72 4.98 -29.40
C GLY A 203 28.30 4.80 -30.87
N ASN A 204 29.28 4.50 -31.74
CA ASN A 204 29.08 3.98 -33.09
C ASN A 204 29.41 2.47 -33.09
N LEU A 205 28.44 1.60 -33.36
CA LEU A 205 28.66 0.17 -33.53
C LEU A 205 29.48 -0.09 -34.81
N LYS A 206 30.57 -0.87 -34.71
CA LYS A 206 31.48 -1.12 -35.84
C LYS A 206 31.84 -2.59 -35.98
N MET A 207 32.04 -3.01 -37.22
CA MET A 207 32.68 -4.28 -37.58
C MET A 207 34.14 -4.05 -37.96
N PHE A 208 35.02 -4.88 -37.40
CA PHE A 208 36.46 -4.85 -37.58
C PHE A 208 36.94 -6.14 -38.26
N LEU A 209 37.97 -6.04 -39.10
CA LEU A 209 38.66 -7.17 -39.73
C LEU A 209 40.15 -7.12 -39.38
N PHE A 210 40.70 -8.24 -38.93
CA PHE A 210 42.05 -8.41 -38.40
C PHE A 210 42.76 -9.56 -39.13
N ASP A 211 44.02 -9.39 -39.49
CA ASP A 211 44.81 -10.36 -40.26
C ASP A 211 45.80 -11.19 -39.40
N GLY A 212 45.68 -11.11 -38.07
CA GLY A 212 46.63 -11.72 -37.13
C GLY A 212 47.76 -10.78 -36.71
N LYS A 213 47.90 -9.60 -37.32
CA LYS A 213 48.90 -8.57 -36.96
C LYS A 213 48.29 -7.20 -36.71
N GLU A 214 47.40 -6.73 -37.58
CA GLU A 214 46.75 -5.42 -37.47
C GLU A 214 45.30 -5.40 -37.99
N ILE A 215 44.56 -4.34 -37.64
CA ILE A 215 43.20 -4.13 -38.15
C ILE A 215 43.29 -3.63 -39.59
N VAL A 216 43.00 -4.53 -40.51
CA VAL A 216 43.04 -4.29 -41.96
C VAL A 216 41.71 -3.74 -42.52
N GLY A 217 40.63 -3.72 -41.74
CA GLY A 217 39.33 -3.17 -42.18
C GLY A 217 38.39 -2.71 -41.06
N ARG A 218 37.60 -1.65 -41.31
CA ARG A 218 36.58 -1.09 -40.39
C ARG A 218 35.32 -0.64 -41.13
N LYS A 219 34.14 -0.98 -40.63
CA LYS A 219 32.83 -0.58 -41.21
C LYS A 219 31.81 -0.26 -40.11
N GLU A 220 31.11 0.86 -40.24
CA GLU A 220 30.04 1.27 -39.31
C GLU A 220 28.75 0.49 -39.60
N LEU A 221 27.95 0.26 -38.55
CA LEU A 221 26.70 -0.49 -38.59
C LEU A 221 25.55 0.35 -38.04
N GLU A 222 24.37 0.21 -38.65
CA GLU A 222 23.11 0.83 -38.18
C GLU A 222 22.18 -0.24 -37.58
N PRO A 223 21.22 0.12 -36.71
CA PRO A 223 20.18 -0.81 -36.26
C PRO A 223 19.37 -1.37 -37.44
N GLY A 224 19.18 -2.71 -37.50
CA GLY A 224 18.52 -3.40 -38.61
C GLY A 224 19.49 -4.18 -39.50
N ASP A 225 19.09 -4.43 -40.76
CA ASP A 225 19.85 -5.24 -41.71
C ASP A 225 21.02 -4.46 -42.33
N ASN A 226 22.21 -5.06 -42.32
CA ASN A 226 23.44 -4.49 -42.87
C ASN A 226 24.09 -5.48 -43.86
N VAL A 227 24.72 -4.96 -44.92
CA VAL A 227 25.51 -5.74 -45.89
C VAL A 227 26.88 -5.08 -46.09
N ILE A 228 27.94 -5.80 -45.75
CA ILE A 228 29.32 -5.26 -45.67
C ILE A 228 30.29 -6.18 -46.43
N LYS A 229 31.11 -5.62 -47.33
CA LYS A 229 32.15 -6.38 -48.07
C LYS A 229 33.57 -5.83 -47.84
N PHE A 230 34.51 -6.73 -47.58
CA PHE A 230 35.95 -6.49 -47.54
C PHE A 230 36.62 -7.14 -48.77
N MET A 231 37.50 -6.40 -49.46
CA MET A 231 38.17 -6.82 -50.70
C MET A 231 39.70 -6.80 -50.50
N GLY A 232 40.44 -7.58 -51.29
CA GLY A 232 41.91 -7.58 -51.31
C GLY A 232 42.56 -8.47 -50.25
N LEU A 233 41.86 -9.53 -49.83
CA LEU A 233 42.37 -10.52 -48.89
C LEU A 233 43.49 -11.37 -49.53
N GLU A 234 44.42 -11.84 -48.72
CA GLU A 234 45.45 -12.80 -49.12
C GLU A 234 44.85 -14.20 -49.13
N ALA A 235 45.12 -15.02 -50.15
CA ALA A 235 44.55 -16.37 -50.25
C ALA A 235 45.13 -17.30 -49.19
N SER A 236 44.32 -18.25 -48.71
CA SER A 236 44.66 -19.20 -47.63
C SER A 236 45.06 -18.55 -46.29
N ALA A 237 44.79 -17.26 -46.11
CA ALA A 237 45.11 -16.51 -44.91
C ALA A 237 43.95 -16.53 -43.92
N LEU A 238 44.26 -16.65 -42.63
CA LEU A 238 43.28 -16.59 -41.56
C LEU A 238 43.01 -15.12 -41.20
N TYR A 239 41.74 -14.74 -41.20
CA TYR A 239 41.26 -13.44 -40.75
C TYR A 239 40.31 -13.62 -39.57
N GLU A 240 40.41 -12.72 -38.59
CA GLU A 240 39.45 -12.60 -37.51
C GLU A 240 38.56 -11.37 -37.75
N PHE A 241 37.30 -11.45 -37.37
CA PHE A 241 36.43 -10.27 -37.33
C PHE A 241 35.73 -10.15 -35.99
N ALA A 242 35.40 -8.92 -35.61
CA ALA A 242 34.61 -8.66 -34.42
C ALA A 242 33.66 -7.48 -34.65
N VAL A 243 32.47 -7.55 -34.05
CA VAL A 243 31.52 -6.45 -33.96
C VAL A 243 31.51 -5.96 -32.53
N ALA A 244 31.81 -4.67 -32.32
CA ALA A 244 32.01 -4.13 -30.98
C ALA A 244 31.51 -2.69 -30.83
N ALA A 245 31.19 -2.32 -29.58
CA ALA A 245 30.90 -0.94 -29.16
C ALA A 245 31.39 -0.71 -27.72
N VAL A 246 31.54 0.56 -27.32
CA VAL A 246 31.86 0.96 -25.94
C VAL A 246 30.59 1.43 -25.24
N CYS A 247 30.21 0.79 -24.14
CA CYS A 247 28.99 1.11 -23.38
C CYS A 247 29.25 1.10 -21.86
N ASP A 248 28.50 1.91 -21.10
CA ASP A 248 28.35 1.76 -19.65
C ASP A 248 27.07 0.98 -19.37
N LEU A 249 27.18 -0.12 -18.62
CA LEU A 249 26.06 -1.02 -18.31
C LEU A 249 25.46 -0.76 -16.92
N TYR A 250 25.91 0.28 -16.22
CA TYR A 250 25.47 0.65 -14.88
C TYR A 250 25.63 -0.50 -13.85
N ASP A 251 26.67 -1.32 -14.02
CA ASP A 251 27.04 -2.44 -13.14
C ASP A 251 28.27 -2.14 -12.25
N GLY A 252 28.72 -0.89 -12.24
CA GLY A 252 29.88 -0.43 -11.47
C GLY A 252 31.23 -0.68 -12.14
N ALA A 253 31.27 -1.31 -13.32
CA ALA A 253 32.52 -1.48 -14.09
C ALA A 253 32.90 -0.24 -14.93
N GLY A 254 31.98 0.70 -15.12
CA GLY A 254 32.15 1.87 -15.98
C GLY A 254 32.04 1.55 -17.47
N LYS A 255 32.41 2.51 -18.34
CA LYS A 255 32.43 2.27 -19.79
C LYS A 255 33.42 1.17 -20.13
N ARG A 256 32.96 0.12 -20.83
CA ARG A 256 33.78 -0.99 -21.31
C ARG A 256 33.51 -1.31 -22.77
N LEU A 257 34.52 -1.87 -23.44
CA LEU A 257 34.37 -2.45 -24.77
C LEU A 257 33.55 -3.74 -24.66
N LEU A 258 32.46 -3.83 -25.42
CA LEU A 258 31.63 -5.01 -25.56
C LEU A 258 31.80 -5.56 -26.98
N ILE A 259 32.08 -6.85 -27.07
CA ILE A 259 32.14 -7.59 -28.33
C ILE A 259 30.86 -8.40 -28.43
N PHE A 260 30.03 -8.10 -29.44
CA PHE A 260 28.72 -8.72 -29.62
C PHE A 260 28.77 -9.96 -30.50
N CYS A 261 29.77 -10.02 -31.38
CA CYS A 261 30.03 -11.15 -32.25
C CYS A 261 31.51 -11.13 -32.60
N LYS A 262 32.15 -12.30 -32.56
CA LYS A 262 33.52 -12.49 -33.01
C LYS A 262 33.62 -13.90 -33.59
N ASP A 263 34.30 -13.99 -34.72
CA ASP A 263 34.63 -15.27 -35.33
C ASP A 263 35.86 -15.07 -36.22
N ASN A 264 36.34 -16.17 -36.77
CA ASN A 264 37.38 -16.15 -37.79
C ASN A 264 36.89 -16.81 -39.06
N PHE A 265 37.51 -16.44 -40.17
CA PHE A 265 37.38 -17.17 -41.41
C PHE A 265 38.73 -17.23 -42.08
N ARG A 266 38.99 -18.33 -42.78
CA ARG A 266 40.13 -18.44 -43.67
C ARG A 266 39.65 -18.09 -45.07
N SER A 267 40.36 -17.19 -45.76
CA SER A 267 40.13 -16.98 -47.19
C SER A 267 40.41 -18.28 -47.94
N GLU A 268 39.63 -18.53 -48.99
CA GLU A 268 39.73 -19.80 -49.72
C GLU A 268 41.14 -19.97 -50.33
N GLU A 269 41.61 -21.22 -50.44
CA GLU A 269 42.83 -21.52 -51.19
C GLU A 269 42.62 -21.20 -52.67
N ILE A 270 43.54 -20.45 -53.27
CA ILE A 270 43.39 -20.02 -54.66
C ILE A 270 43.71 -21.14 -55.67
N ILE A 271 44.60 -22.07 -55.30
CA ILE A 271 44.90 -23.28 -56.07
C ILE A 271 45.23 -24.44 -55.12
N ALA A 272 44.74 -25.64 -55.42
CA ALA A 272 45.07 -26.86 -54.69
C ALA A 272 45.31 -28.05 -55.65
N ILE A 273 46.28 -28.90 -55.30
CA ILE A 273 46.46 -30.23 -55.92
C ILE A 273 45.55 -31.20 -55.17
N ALA A 274 44.48 -31.63 -55.82
CA ALA A 274 43.48 -32.50 -55.23
C ALA A 274 43.60 -33.92 -55.78
N ASN A 275 43.07 -34.90 -55.04
CA ASN A 275 42.94 -36.29 -55.47
C ASN A 275 44.24 -36.92 -56.04
N PRO A 276 45.39 -36.82 -55.34
CA PRO A 276 46.63 -37.46 -55.76
C PRO A 276 46.52 -38.97 -55.60
N GLU A 277 46.25 -39.68 -56.68
CA GLU A 277 46.19 -41.13 -56.66
C GLU A 277 47.50 -41.68 -57.17
N SER A 278 48.23 -42.41 -56.32
CA SER A 278 49.36 -43.19 -56.76
C SER A 278 49.12 -44.69 -56.65
N GLY A 279 49.04 -45.32 -57.81
CA GLY A 279 49.04 -46.76 -57.91
C GLY A 279 50.44 -47.31 -57.76
N ALA A 280 50.53 -48.64 -57.80
CA ALA A 280 51.78 -49.33 -58.09
C ALA A 280 52.49 -48.73 -59.33
N ASP A 281 51.79 -48.07 -60.27
CA ASP A 281 52.37 -47.65 -61.55
C ASP A 281 51.84 -46.36 -62.18
N TYR A 282 51.19 -45.47 -61.41
CA TYR A 282 50.73 -44.17 -61.94
C TYR A 282 50.61 -43.12 -60.84
N ILE A 283 50.50 -41.85 -61.25
CA ILE A 283 50.16 -40.69 -60.42
C ILE A 283 49.10 -39.87 -61.17
N ALA A 284 47.87 -39.88 -60.69
CA ALA A 284 46.78 -39.00 -61.14
C ALA A 284 46.57 -37.88 -60.13
N PHE A 285 46.11 -36.71 -60.57
CA PHE A 285 45.78 -35.61 -59.66
C PHE A 285 44.84 -34.63 -60.36
N GLU A 286 44.07 -33.89 -59.59
CA GLU A 286 43.20 -32.81 -60.07
C GLU A 286 43.75 -31.46 -59.62
N LEU A 287 43.34 -30.38 -60.29
CA LEU A 287 43.60 -29.02 -59.83
C LEU A 287 42.30 -28.27 -59.67
N ILE A 288 42.11 -27.69 -58.50
CA ILE A 288 40.97 -26.84 -58.16
C ILE A 288 41.50 -25.41 -58.10
N VAL A 289 40.93 -24.51 -58.91
CA VAL A 289 41.27 -23.07 -58.94
C VAL A 289 40.06 -22.29 -58.48
N ASN A 290 40.18 -21.57 -57.35
CA ASN A 290 39.06 -20.86 -56.70
C ASN A 290 39.17 -19.34 -56.85
N ASP A 291 39.55 -18.89 -58.05
CA ASP A 291 39.71 -17.47 -58.39
C ASP A 291 38.40 -16.88 -58.93
N LYS A 292 37.41 -16.72 -58.03
CA LYS A 292 36.04 -16.27 -58.38
C LYS A 292 35.98 -14.85 -58.97
N GLU A 293 36.99 -14.03 -58.70
CA GLU A 293 37.09 -12.64 -59.20
C GLU A 293 37.89 -12.58 -60.53
N ASN A 294 38.41 -13.71 -61.03
CA ASN A 294 39.18 -13.88 -62.28
C ASN A 294 40.44 -13.01 -62.35
N GLU A 295 41.24 -12.99 -61.28
CA GLU A 295 42.42 -12.12 -61.16
C GLU A 295 43.76 -12.80 -61.53
N GLY A 296 43.78 -14.10 -61.91
CA GLY A 296 45.00 -14.91 -62.08
C GLY A 296 44.98 -16.05 -63.14
N SER A 297 46.06 -16.86 -63.20
CA SER A 297 46.17 -18.07 -64.09
C SER A 297 47.30 -19.07 -63.72
N ILE A 298 47.18 -20.35 -64.15
CA ILE A 298 48.20 -21.42 -63.97
C ILE A 298 49.46 -21.11 -64.77
N GLN A 299 50.62 -21.24 -64.13
CA GLN A 299 51.93 -20.96 -64.71
C GLN A 299 52.73 -22.22 -65.06
N ALA A 300 52.71 -23.28 -64.23
CA ALA A 300 53.45 -24.53 -64.49
C ALA A 300 52.86 -25.76 -63.76
N ILE A 301 53.05 -26.97 -64.32
CA ILE A 301 52.72 -28.29 -63.74
C ILE A 301 53.85 -29.29 -64.06
N GLU A 302 54.54 -29.79 -63.04
CA GLU A 302 55.80 -30.53 -63.19
C GLU A 302 55.87 -31.74 -62.26
N LEU A 303 56.36 -32.89 -62.74
CA LEU A 303 56.66 -34.08 -61.94
C LEU A 303 58.16 -34.34 -61.96
N LEU A 304 58.78 -34.40 -60.79
CA LEU A 304 60.21 -34.54 -60.60
C LEU A 304 60.53 -35.89 -59.96
N GLN A 305 61.52 -36.62 -60.46
CA GLN A 305 62.07 -37.81 -59.81
C GLN A 305 63.51 -37.51 -59.41
N ASN A 306 63.82 -37.65 -58.12
CA ASN A 306 65.16 -37.37 -57.58
C ASN A 306 65.68 -35.96 -57.94
N GLY A 307 64.81 -34.94 -57.88
CA GLY A 307 65.16 -33.53 -58.12
C GLY A 307 65.37 -33.14 -59.59
N LYS A 308 65.15 -34.06 -60.53
CA LYS A 308 65.14 -33.78 -61.98
C LYS A 308 63.74 -33.95 -62.53
N LEU A 309 63.36 -33.10 -63.49
CA LEU A 309 62.09 -33.22 -64.17
C LEU A 309 61.97 -34.61 -64.81
N ALA A 310 61.04 -35.41 -64.30
CA ALA A 310 60.73 -36.73 -64.81
C ALA A 310 59.68 -36.63 -65.93
N ALA A 311 58.71 -35.74 -65.77
CA ALA A 311 57.72 -35.39 -66.78
C ALA A 311 57.11 -34.02 -66.45
N SER A 312 56.57 -33.32 -67.45
CA SER A 312 55.75 -32.12 -67.25
C SER A 312 54.46 -32.25 -68.04
N LEU A 313 53.47 -31.44 -67.68
CA LEU A 313 52.19 -31.39 -68.37
C LEU A 313 51.92 -29.97 -68.86
N ASP A 314 51.11 -29.86 -69.91
CA ASP A 314 50.52 -28.57 -70.28
C ASP A 314 49.59 -28.08 -69.16
N LYS A 315 49.22 -26.79 -69.19
CA LYS A 315 48.43 -26.13 -68.12
C LYS A 315 47.11 -26.84 -67.78
N ASP A 316 46.58 -27.65 -68.71
CA ASP A 316 45.34 -28.42 -68.56
C ASP A 316 45.55 -29.91 -68.20
N GLY A 317 46.79 -30.42 -68.13
CA GLY A 317 47.06 -31.86 -67.88
C GLY A 317 47.00 -32.28 -66.41
N ARG A 318 46.55 -33.52 -66.13
CA ARG A 318 46.19 -34.03 -64.79
C ARG A 318 46.61 -35.49 -64.47
N PHE A 319 47.41 -36.11 -65.33
CA PHE A 319 47.67 -37.56 -65.22
C PHE A 319 49.06 -37.94 -65.71
N PHE A 320 49.80 -38.67 -64.87
CA PHE A 320 51.08 -39.31 -65.18
C PHE A 320 50.93 -40.84 -65.04
N SER A 321 51.29 -41.62 -66.06
CA SER A 321 51.19 -43.09 -66.06
C SER A 321 52.47 -43.77 -66.50
N GLY A 322 52.58 -45.07 -66.21
CA GLY A 322 53.75 -45.88 -66.56
C GLY A 322 54.90 -45.76 -65.56
N LEU A 323 54.56 -45.48 -64.30
CA LEU A 323 55.48 -45.40 -63.16
C LEU A 323 55.74 -46.81 -62.63
N ALA A 324 56.74 -47.01 -61.78
CA ALA A 324 57.13 -48.36 -61.33
C ALA A 324 56.80 -48.57 -59.84
N SER A 325 56.29 -49.73 -59.40
CA SER A 325 55.83 -49.96 -58.01
C SER A 325 56.98 -50.04 -57.01
N GLY A 326 56.91 -49.27 -55.92
CA GLY A 326 57.99 -49.09 -54.94
C GLY A 326 58.85 -47.81 -55.15
N THR A 327 58.43 -46.82 -55.93
CA THR A 327 59.23 -45.72 -56.51
C THR A 327 58.67 -44.30 -56.26
N GLU A 328 59.49 -43.34 -55.84
CA GLU A 328 59.06 -41.99 -55.39
C GLU A 328 59.26 -40.85 -56.42
N TYR A 329 58.31 -39.91 -56.49
CA TYR A 329 58.21 -38.74 -57.39
C TYR A 329 57.70 -37.49 -56.62
N LEU A 330 57.93 -36.27 -57.12
CA LEU A 330 57.49 -34.99 -56.55
C LEU A 330 56.71 -34.19 -57.60
N LEU A 331 55.43 -33.92 -57.36
CA LEU A 331 54.54 -33.12 -58.19
C LEU A 331 54.55 -31.65 -57.74
N LYS A 332 54.64 -30.69 -58.66
CA LYS A 332 54.71 -29.25 -58.38
C LYS A 332 53.83 -28.45 -59.33
N VAL A 333 53.05 -27.50 -58.79
CA VAL A 333 52.13 -26.62 -59.53
C VAL A 333 52.24 -25.17 -59.06
N THR A 334 52.24 -24.21 -60.00
CA THR A 334 52.38 -22.76 -59.69
C THR A 334 51.23 -21.94 -60.31
N TYR A 335 50.59 -21.05 -59.53
CA TYR A 335 49.51 -20.13 -59.93
C TYR A 335 49.84 -18.67 -59.58
N GLY A 336 49.58 -17.72 -60.48
CA GLY A 336 49.85 -16.29 -60.25
C GLY A 336 48.56 -15.44 -60.21
N TYR A 337 48.47 -14.50 -59.26
CA TYR A 337 47.33 -13.59 -59.08
C TYR A 337 47.80 -12.24 -58.50
N GLY A 338 47.45 -11.13 -59.14
CA GLY A 338 48.03 -9.81 -58.81
C GLY A 338 49.56 -9.78 -58.95
N GLU A 339 50.27 -9.22 -57.94
CA GLU A 339 51.74 -9.29 -57.82
C GLU A 339 52.24 -10.50 -57.00
N ARG A 340 51.35 -11.45 -56.67
CA ARG A 340 51.61 -12.58 -55.76
C ARG A 340 51.56 -13.92 -56.52
N PHE A 341 52.19 -14.95 -55.95
CA PHE A 341 52.20 -16.32 -56.48
C PHE A 341 51.81 -17.31 -55.39
N ALA A 342 51.04 -18.33 -55.76
CA ALA A 342 50.79 -19.53 -54.97
C ALA A 342 51.51 -20.72 -55.62
N VAL A 343 52.23 -21.51 -54.82
CA VAL A 343 52.96 -22.71 -55.26
C VAL A 343 52.51 -23.88 -54.41
N GLU A 344 52.12 -24.96 -55.06
CA GLU A 344 51.67 -26.20 -54.41
C GLU A 344 52.58 -27.36 -54.84
N GLU A 345 53.06 -28.16 -53.88
CA GLU A 345 54.00 -29.26 -54.09
C GLU A 345 53.56 -30.51 -53.33
N MET A 346 53.75 -31.69 -53.92
CA MET A 346 53.33 -32.95 -53.31
C MET A 346 54.25 -34.13 -53.70
N LEU A 347 54.79 -34.81 -52.69
CA LEU A 347 55.65 -35.99 -52.83
C LEU A 347 54.81 -37.27 -52.87
N ILE A 348 55.06 -38.13 -53.86
CA ILE A 348 54.19 -39.26 -54.20
C ILE A 348 55.04 -40.49 -54.57
N LYS A 349 54.91 -41.57 -53.78
CA LYS A 349 55.62 -42.84 -53.95
C LYS A 349 54.69 -43.99 -54.30
N THR A 350 54.98 -44.70 -55.38
CA THR A 350 54.28 -45.94 -55.73
C THR A 350 54.72 -47.07 -54.75
N PRO A 351 53.84 -47.95 -54.22
CA PRO A 351 54.18 -48.96 -53.18
C PRO A 351 54.28 -50.46 -53.63
N LYS A 352 54.92 -51.35 -52.83
CA LYS A 352 54.73 -52.84 -52.77
C LYS A 352 53.51 -53.16 -51.87
N LYS A 353 52.76 -54.26 -52.01
CA LYS A 353 51.38 -54.35 -51.48
C LYS A 353 51.26 -55.06 -50.11
N ARG A 354 50.54 -54.43 -49.17
CA ARG A 354 50.53 -54.71 -47.72
C ARG A 354 49.41 -55.67 -47.25
N PRO A 355 49.62 -56.48 -46.18
CA PRO A 355 48.56 -57.22 -45.47
C PRO A 355 47.83 -56.40 -44.40
N GLU A 356 46.57 -56.71 -44.13
CA GLU A 356 45.67 -56.02 -43.18
C GLU A 356 45.19 -56.99 -42.08
N VAL A 357 45.23 -56.56 -40.81
CA VAL A 357 44.76 -57.31 -39.62
C VAL A 357 43.89 -56.39 -38.75
N GLU A 358 42.69 -56.84 -38.36
CA GLU A 358 41.72 -56.06 -37.55
C GLU A 358 41.30 -56.81 -36.26
N ILE A 359 41.14 -56.07 -35.13
CA ILE A 359 40.53 -56.57 -33.88
C ILE A 359 39.10 -56.04 -33.74
N LYS A 360 38.13 -56.90 -33.44
CA LYS A 360 36.75 -56.49 -33.10
C LYS A 360 36.42 -56.80 -31.65
N ILE A 361 35.95 -55.80 -30.90
CA ILE A 361 35.51 -55.92 -29.50
C ILE A 361 34.00 -56.19 -29.43
N SER A 362 33.56 -57.01 -28.48
CA SER A 362 32.14 -57.27 -28.20
C SER A 362 31.91 -57.55 -26.71
N GLU A 363 30.66 -57.42 -26.25
CA GLU A 363 30.22 -57.80 -24.89
C GLU A 363 31.02 -57.14 -23.75
N THR A 364 31.15 -55.80 -23.77
CA THR A 364 31.80 -55.06 -22.67
C THR A 364 30.90 -54.99 -21.44
N GLY A 365 31.41 -55.48 -20.30
CA GLY A 365 30.77 -55.43 -18.99
C GLY A 365 31.60 -54.65 -17.97
N LYS A 366 31.12 -54.59 -16.71
CA LYS A 366 31.82 -53.86 -15.62
C LYS A 366 33.17 -54.46 -15.22
N ARG A 367 33.43 -55.73 -15.56
CA ARG A 367 34.68 -56.46 -15.22
C ARG A 367 35.19 -57.38 -16.34
N SER A 368 34.71 -57.25 -17.58
CA SER A 368 35.00 -58.21 -18.66
C SER A 368 34.73 -57.67 -20.07
N PHE A 369 35.33 -58.26 -21.11
CA PHE A 369 34.94 -58.06 -22.52
C PHE A 369 35.42 -59.21 -23.44
N ARG A 370 34.80 -59.40 -24.61
CA ARG A 370 35.16 -60.38 -25.67
C ARG A 370 35.79 -59.73 -26.91
N TYR A 371 36.55 -60.49 -27.69
CA TYR A 371 37.17 -59.99 -28.94
C TYR A 371 37.22 -61.02 -30.10
N ALA A 372 37.61 -60.59 -31.31
CA ALA A 372 37.85 -61.42 -32.50
C ALA A 372 38.91 -60.79 -33.45
N LEU A 373 39.57 -61.60 -34.32
CA LEU A 373 40.61 -61.15 -35.29
C LEU A 373 40.23 -61.47 -36.77
N GLU A 374 40.47 -60.54 -37.71
CA GLU A 374 40.25 -60.70 -39.17
C GLU A 374 41.52 -60.31 -39.99
N ILE A 375 41.92 -61.06 -41.06
CA ILE A 375 43.21 -60.87 -41.80
C ILE A 375 43.08 -60.94 -43.35
N MET A 376 43.71 -60.03 -44.13
CA MET A 376 43.81 -60.02 -45.61
C MET A 376 45.26 -59.77 -46.13
N ASP A 377 45.81 -60.60 -47.03
CA ASP A 377 47.23 -60.50 -47.45
C ASP A 377 47.52 -60.97 -48.90
N PRO A 378 47.56 -60.06 -49.90
CA PRO A 378 47.69 -60.42 -51.31
C PRO A 378 49.11 -60.79 -51.77
N ASP A 379 50.15 -60.28 -51.08
CA ASP A 379 51.55 -60.60 -51.38
C ASP A 379 52.08 -61.76 -50.49
N SER A 380 51.23 -62.33 -49.61
CA SER A 380 51.43 -63.55 -48.80
C SER A 380 52.62 -63.49 -47.83
N VAL A 381 52.62 -62.47 -47.01
CA VAL A 381 53.72 -62.08 -46.13
C VAL A 381 53.40 -62.13 -44.63
N CYS A 382 52.18 -62.44 -44.14
CA CYS A 382 51.69 -62.17 -42.76
C CYS A 382 51.40 -63.38 -41.80
N ARG A 383 51.64 -63.24 -40.46
CA ARG A 383 51.31 -64.21 -39.38
C ARG A 383 51.08 -63.57 -37.97
N ILE A 384 50.02 -63.93 -37.22
CA ILE A 384 49.78 -63.48 -35.81
C ILE A 384 50.68 -64.22 -34.81
N THR A 385 51.25 -63.52 -33.84
CA THR A 385 52.21 -64.04 -32.85
C THR A 385 51.67 -64.11 -31.42
N LYS A 386 50.95 -63.09 -30.93
CA LYS A 386 50.38 -63.07 -29.56
C LYS A 386 49.29 -62.01 -29.38
N ILE A 387 48.51 -62.13 -28.30
CA ILE A 387 47.45 -61.20 -27.90
C ILE A 387 47.68 -60.76 -26.45
N GLU A 388 47.70 -59.47 -26.19
CA GLU A 388 48.09 -58.88 -24.91
C GLU A 388 47.06 -57.84 -24.47
N LEU A 389 46.67 -57.88 -23.20
CA LEU A 389 45.81 -56.86 -22.60
C LEU A 389 46.66 -55.97 -21.69
N TYR A 390 46.59 -54.66 -21.90
CA TYR A 390 47.31 -53.66 -21.13
C TYR A 390 46.35 -52.75 -20.36
N LEU A 391 46.76 -52.33 -19.17
CA LEU A 391 46.16 -51.23 -18.41
C LEU A 391 47.28 -50.27 -18.03
N ASP A 392 47.11 -48.98 -18.31
CA ASP A 392 48.12 -47.93 -18.04
C ASP A 392 49.53 -48.29 -18.57
N GLY A 393 49.59 -48.99 -19.70
CA GLY A 393 50.85 -49.46 -20.31
C GLY A 393 51.50 -50.65 -19.63
N ILE A 394 50.90 -51.22 -18.58
CA ILE A 394 51.36 -52.43 -17.88
C ILE A 394 50.57 -53.64 -18.41
N LEU A 395 51.30 -54.68 -18.83
CA LEU A 395 50.71 -55.95 -19.27
C LEU A 395 49.94 -56.59 -18.11
N GLN A 396 48.64 -56.80 -18.31
CA GLN A 396 47.74 -57.44 -17.34
C GLN A 396 47.65 -58.94 -17.58
N GLU A 397 47.48 -59.32 -18.85
CA GLU A 397 47.36 -60.72 -19.26
C GLU A 397 47.84 -60.90 -20.70
N GLU A 398 48.64 -61.94 -20.97
CA GLU A 398 49.06 -62.35 -22.32
C GLU A 398 48.40 -63.68 -22.67
N LYS A 399 47.86 -63.77 -23.88
CA LYS A 399 47.17 -64.93 -24.43
C LYS A 399 47.78 -65.35 -25.76
N SER A 400 47.90 -66.67 -25.96
CA SER A 400 48.22 -67.21 -27.28
C SER A 400 47.01 -67.07 -28.22
N PRO A 401 47.22 -66.86 -29.54
CA PRO A 401 46.13 -66.62 -30.49
C PRO A 401 45.15 -67.80 -30.66
N GLU A 402 45.45 -68.97 -30.09
CA GLU A 402 44.58 -70.15 -30.07
C GLU A 402 43.66 -70.24 -28.83
N THR A 403 43.76 -69.30 -27.88
CA THR A 403 42.94 -69.28 -26.66
C THR A 403 41.59 -68.59 -26.85
N GLU A 404 40.62 -68.83 -25.95
CA GLU A 404 39.31 -68.18 -26.03
C GLU A 404 39.40 -66.65 -25.93
N ALA A 405 38.72 -65.96 -26.84
CA ALA A 405 38.83 -64.52 -27.02
C ALA A 405 37.95 -63.71 -26.04
N PHE A 406 38.30 -63.77 -24.75
CA PHE A 406 37.55 -63.15 -23.64
C PHE A 406 38.47 -62.80 -22.46
N PHE A 407 38.25 -61.66 -21.79
CA PHE A 407 38.95 -61.25 -20.56
C PHE A 407 37.96 -60.97 -19.42
N THR A 408 38.33 -61.30 -18.19
CA THR A 408 37.51 -61.17 -16.96
C THR A 408 38.33 -60.61 -15.80
N GLU A 409 37.69 -60.36 -14.65
CA GLU A 409 38.33 -59.86 -13.42
C GLU A 409 39.04 -58.50 -13.60
N LEU A 410 38.51 -57.67 -14.51
CA LEU A 410 39.05 -56.34 -14.80
C LEU A 410 38.57 -55.30 -13.76
N LEU A 411 39.36 -54.26 -13.57
CA LEU A 411 38.96 -53.06 -12.84
C LEU A 411 37.82 -52.36 -13.61
N SER A 412 36.86 -51.80 -12.88
CA SER A 412 35.68 -51.14 -13.45
C SER A 412 36.00 -49.69 -13.86
N GLY A 413 35.36 -49.19 -14.91
CA GLY A 413 35.55 -47.83 -15.41
C GLY A 413 36.97 -47.52 -15.90
N LYS A 414 37.72 -48.56 -16.30
CA LYS A 414 39.08 -48.44 -16.81
C LYS A 414 39.15 -48.77 -18.30
N GLU A 415 39.93 -47.96 -19.02
CA GLU A 415 40.31 -48.20 -20.40
C GLU A 415 41.50 -49.15 -20.45
N TYR A 416 41.29 -50.30 -21.07
CA TYR A 416 42.33 -51.27 -21.38
C TYR A 416 42.69 -51.19 -22.86
N PHE A 417 43.90 -51.61 -23.21
CA PHE A 417 44.34 -51.73 -24.59
C PHE A 417 44.55 -53.19 -24.95
N LEU A 418 43.72 -53.72 -25.85
CA LEU A 418 43.90 -55.05 -26.41
C LEU A 418 44.79 -54.96 -27.65
N LYS A 419 45.97 -55.57 -27.57
CA LYS A 419 46.98 -55.56 -28.63
C LYS A 419 47.12 -56.96 -29.21
N ALA A 420 46.97 -57.11 -30.52
CA ALA A 420 47.32 -58.32 -31.25
C ALA A 420 48.54 -58.05 -32.12
N GLU A 421 49.61 -58.80 -31.89
CA GLU A 421 50.88 -58.67 -32.59
C GLU A 421 50.98 -59.67 -33.75
N TYR A 422 51.52 -59.23 -34.88
CA TYR A 422 51.67 -60.03 -36.09
C TYR A 422 52.91 -59.61 -36.88
N VAL A 423 53.45 -60.50 -37.69
CA VAL A 423 54.68 -60.28 -38.46
C VAL A 423 54.42 -60.35 -39.95
N PHE A 424 55.01 -59.43 -40.73
CA PHE A 424 55.01 -59.46 -42.20
C PHE A 424 56.21 -58.76 -42.87
N ASP A 425 56.59 -59.15 -44.10
CA ASP A 425 57.70 -58.52 -44.86
C ASP A 425 57.25 -58.05 -46.25
N LEU A 426 57.24 -56.73 -46.52
CA LEU A 426 56.85 -56.18 -47.83
C LEU A 426 58.00 -56.06 -48.81
N GLU A 427 59.20 -56.55 -48.46
CA GLU A 427 60.42 -56.48 -49.28
C GLU A 427 60.76 -55.08 -49.83
N ASP A 428 60.20 -54.04 -49.25
CA ASP A 428 60.60 -52.63 -49.33
C ASP A 428 61.84 -52.35 -48.46
N GLY A 429 62.46 -53.39 -47.91
CA GLY A 429 63.82 -53.40 -47.39
C GLY A 429 63.99 -53.35 -45.87
N LEU A 430 62.91 -53.44 -45.08
CA LEU A 430 63.00 -53.44 -43.61
C LEU A 430 62.87 -54.84 -42.97
N GLY A 431 62.90 -55.92 -43.77
CA GLY A 431 62.83 -57.31 -43.29
C GLY A 431 61.47 -57.69 -42.72
N GLU A 432 61.40 -58.82 -42.01
CA GLU A 432 60.21 -59.27 -41.28
C GLU A 432 59.84 -58.21 -40.23
N ARG A 433 58.77 -57.46 -40.47
CA ARG A 433 58.27 -56.41 -39.59
C ARG A 433 57.24 -57.01 -38.69
N THR A 434 57.45 -56.84 -37.40
CA THR A 434 56.39 -57.02 -36.43
C THR A 434 55.56 -55.74 -36.39
N GLU A 435 54.27 -55.85 -36.69
CA GLU A 435 53.30 -54.82 -36.36
C GLU A 435 52.32 -55.37 -35.33
N SER A 436 51.53 -54.47 -34.78
CA SER A 436 50.45 -54.85 -33.89
C SER A 436 49.28 -53.93 -34.15
N VAL A 437 48.08 -54.50 -34.20
CA VAL A 437 46.86 -53.73 -34.08
C VAL A 437 46.52 -53.66 -32.60
N SER A 438 46.20 -52.47 -32.13
CA SER A 438 45.78 -52.24 -30.75
C SER A 438 44.46 -51.49 -30.80
N VAL A 439 43.48 -51.95 -30.02
CA VAL A 439 42.20 -51.28 -29.87
C VAL A 439 41.96 -51.00 -28.39
N PRO A 440 41.50 -49.78 -28.04
CA PRO A 440 41.05 -49.51 -26.69
C PRO A 440 39.74 -50.26 -26.43
N VAL A 441 39.55 -50.66 -25.19
CA VAL A 441 38.31 -51.24 -24.68
C VAL A 441 38.09 -50.77 -23.25
N GLU A 442 36.98 -50.09 -23.04
CA GLU A 442 36.60 -49.58 -21.73
C GLU A 442 35.64 -50.54 -21.03
N THR A 443 35.95 -50.85 -19.78
CA THR A 443 35.02 -51.53 -18.87
C THR A 443 34.00 -50.53 -18.35
N GLN A 444 32.75 -50.97 -18.15
CA GLN A 444 31.74 -50.10 -17.55
C GLN A 444 32.08 -49.77 -16.08
N ALA A 445 31.75 -48.57 -15.61
CA ALA A 445 31.97 -48.17 -14.22
C ALA A 445 30.90 -48.74 -13.26
N LEU A 446 31.30 -49.05 -12.03
CA LEU A 446 30.42 -49.26 -10.88
C LEU A 446 29.93 -47.90 -10.35
N GLU A 447 28.67 -47.82 -9.93
CA GLU A 447 28.04 -46.59 -9.45
C GLU A 447 28.34 -46.32 -7.98
N ALA A 448 28.55 -45.05 -7.59
CA ALA A 448 28.75 -44.67 -6.20
C ALA A 448 27.42 -44.71 -5.40
N PRO A 449 27.43 -45.21 -4.15
CA PRO A 449 26.24 -45.26 -3.32
C PRO A 449 25.80 -43.85 -2.91
N ARG A 450 24.49 -43.68 -2.67
CA ARG A 450 23.92 -42.45 -2.09
C ARG A 450 23.08 -42.77 -0.85
N ILE A 451 23.04 -41.83 0.08
CA ILE A 451 22.34 -41.95 1.37
C ILE A 451 21.30 -40.84 1.47
N ALA A 452 20.11 -41.18 1.97
CA ALA A 452 19.08 -40.23 2.37
C ALA A 452 18.53 -40.60 3.76
N ILE A 453 18.02 -39.58 4.47
CA ILE A 453 17.22 -39.76 5.69
C ILE A 453 15.77 -39.50 5.32
N GLU A 454 14.95 -40.52 5.47
CA GLU A 454 13.53 -40.52 5.14
C GLU A 454 12.67 -40.75 6.38
N ASN A 455 11.37 -40.47 6.29
CA ASN A 455 10.39 -40.71 7.35
C ASN A 455 10.76 -40.09 8.71
N PHE A 456 11.41 -38.93 8.70
CA PHE A 456 11.85 -38.25 9.92
C PHE A 456 10.65 -37.70 10.72
N VAL A 457 10.57 -38.10 11.99
CA VAL A 457 9.58 -37.62 12.96
C VAL A 457 10.31 -37.12 14.20
N ALA A 458 10.08 -35.85 14.56
CA ALA A 458 10.61 -35.26 15.78
C ALA A 458 9.52 -35.12 16.85
N GLY A 459 9.87 -35.46 18.09
CA GLY A 459 9.13 -35.06 19.28
C GLY A 459 9.90 -34.05 20.12
N TYR A 460 9.40 -33.76 21.32
CA TYR A 460 10.04 -32.84 22.26
C TYR A 460 11.37 -33.38 22.85
N SER A 461 11.62 -34.69 22.75
CA SER A 461 12.79 -35.34 23.34
C SER A 461 13.27 -36.58 22.57
N HIS A 462 12.83 -36.75 21.33
CA HIS A 462 13.20 -37.91 20.51
C HIS A 462 13.19 -37.61 19.01
N PHE A 463 13.88 -38.46 18.24
CA PHE A 463 13.83 -38.57 16.79
C PHE A 463 13.55 -39.99 16.37
N ASP A 464 12.73 -40.17 15.35
CA ASP A 464 12.58 -41.42 14.62
C ASP A 464 12.84 -41.15 13.15
N PHE A 465 13.63 -42.00 12.48
CA PHE A 465 13.89 -41.88 11.04
C PHE A 465 14.36 -43.19 10.42
N GLU A 466 14.34 -43.23 9.09
CA GLU A 466 14.88 -44.32 8.30
C GLU A 466 16.05 -43.85 7.42
N ILE A 467 17.06 -44.70 7.27
CA ILE A 467 18.19 -44.52 6.37
C ILE A 467 17.91 -45.31 5.10
N GLU A 468 17.78 -44.60 3.98
CA GLU A 468 17.72 -45.22 2.66
C GLU A 468 19.10 -45.19 2.01
N VAL A 469 19.61 -46.36 1.64
CA VAL A 469 20.85 -46.52 0.88
C VAL A 469 20.50 -47.00 -0.52
N HIS A 470 20.93 -46.25 -1.53
CA HIS A 470 20.84 -46.66 -2.92
C HIS A 470 22.22 -47.01 -3.46
N ASP A 471 22.50 -48.32 -3.54
CA ASP A 471 23.74 -48.92 -4.04
C ASP A 471 23.37 -50.01 -5.07
N PRO A 472 23.12 -49.64 -6.34
CA PRO A 472 22.61 -50.55 -7.36
C PRO A 472 23.58 -51.69 -7.70
N ASP A 473 24.86 -51.52 -7.38
CA ASP A 473 25.95 -52.44 -7.69
C ASP A 473 26.45 -53.24 -6.48
N GLY A 474 25.90 -52.99 -5.28
CA GLY A 474 26.29 -53.67 -4.05
C GLY A 474 27.77 -53.48 -3.72
N THR A 475 28.25 -52.24 -3.87
CA THR A 475 29.67 -51.87 -3.72
C THR A 475 30.14 -51.76 -2.27
N GLY A 476 29.22 -51.72 -1.30
CA GLY A 476 29.58 -51.47 0.10
C GLY A 476 28.55 -51.88 1.15
N GLU A 477 28.75 -51.39 2.37
CA GLU A 477 27.85 -51.56 3.51
C GLU A 477 27.88 -50.35 4.47
N LEU A 478 26.86 -50.25 5.32
CA LEU A 478 26.70 -49.16 6.29
C LEU A 478 27.64 -49.37 7.50
N ALA A 479 28.44 -48.36 7.85
CA ALA A 479 29.52 -48.48 8.82
C ALA A 479 29.14 -47.98 10.23
N SER A 480 28.57 -46.78 10.36
CA SER A 480 28.08 -46.25 11.64
C SER A 480 27.11 -45.08 11.46
N VAL A 481 26.32 -44.80 12.51
CA VAL A 481 25.49 -43.61 12.60
C VAL A 481 25.78 -42.90 13.93
N ALA A 482 26.02 -41.59 13.88
CA ALA A 482 26.35 -40.79 15.05
C ALA A 482 25.44 -39.56 15.14
N LEU A 483 24.98 -39.24 16.35
CA LEU A 483 24.18 -38.07 16.67
C LEU A 483 25.02 -37.09 17.50
N HIS A 484 25.04 -35.81 17.11
CA HIS A 484 25.82 -34.77 17.77
C HIS A 484 24.95 -33.58 18.19
N GLU A 485 25.22 -32.98 19.35
CA GLU A 485 24.69 -31.68 19.78
C GLU A 485 25.83 -30.65 19.62
N GLY A 486 25.82 -29.90 18.52
CA GLY A 486 26.98 -29.08 18.14
C GLY A 486 28.22 -29.95 17.87
N GLU A 487 29.30 -29.74 18.62
CA GLU A 487 30.53 -30.54 18.51
C GLU A 487 30.53 -31.79 19.44
N GLU A 488 29.54 -31.92 20.33
CA GLU A 488 29.50 -33.00 21.31
C GLU A 488 28.79 -34.24 20.74
N LEU A 489 29.44 -35.41 20.80
CA LEU A 489 28.84 -36.69 20.44
C LEU A 489 27.84 -37.14 21.52
N VAL A 490 26.59 -37.32 21.12
CA VAL A 490 25.47 -37.71 22.00
C VAL A 490 25.24 -39.22 21.94
N PHE A 491 25.23 -39.79 20.74
CA PHE A 491 25.10 -41.24 20.50
C PHE A 491 25.92 -41.68 19.29
N GLU A 492 26.42 -42.93 19.30
CA GLU A 492 27.03 -43.61 18.15
C GLU A 492 26.53 -45.05 18.12
N GLU A 493 26.03 -45.51 16.98
CA GLU A 493 25.56 -46.87 16.74
C GLU A 493 26.38 -47.53 15.62
N ARG A 494 26.81 -48.77 15.84
CA ARG A 494 27.63 -49.56 14.90
C ARG A 494 26.97 -50.88 14.52
N GLU A 495 25.92 -51.31 15.22
CA GLU A 495 25.06 -52.43 14.82
C GLU A 495 23.74 -51.88 14.27
N ILE A 496 23.71 -51.57 12.98
CA ILE A 496 22.77 -50.60 12.43
C ILE A 496 21.58 -51.28 11.75
N SER A 497 20.36 -50.97 12.21
CA SER A 497 19.14 -51.14 11.41
C SER A 497 18.86 -49.90 10.58
N THR A 498 18.21 -50.06 9.43
CA THR A 498 17.80 -48.91 8.60
C THR A 498 16.75 -48.03 9.27
N ALA A 499 16.03 -48.50 10.30
CA ALA A 499 15.15 -47.67 11.13
C ALA A 499 15.80 -47.40 12.49
N LEU A 500 15.88 -46.13 12.92
CA LEU A 500 16.57 -45.70 14.13
C LEU A 500 15.68 -44.76 14.96
N SER A 501 15.83 -44.85 16.29
CA SER A 501 15.14 -44.00 17.25
C SER A 501 16.12 -43.50 18.33
N PHE A 502 16.23 -42.19 18.48
CA PHE A 502 16.99 -41.55 19.56
C PHE A 502 16.03 -40.94 20.57
N SER A 503 16.22 -41.19 21.87
CA SER A 503 15.37 -40.65 22.93
C SER A 503 16.20 -39.99 24.05
N GLY A 504 15.55 -39.12 24.84
CA GLY A 504 16.22 -38.38 25.92
C GLY A 504 16.91 -37.10 25.46
N LEU A 505 16.56 -36.59 24.28
CA LEU A 505 17.09 -35.35 23.72
C LEU A 505 16.49 -34.12 24.43
N LYS A 506 17.21 -32.99 24.42
CA LYS A 506 16.69 -31.71 24.93
C LYS A 506 15.67 -31.15 23.95
N ALA A 507 14.61 -30.51 24.44
CA ALA A 507 13.62 -29.84 23.60
C ALA A 507 14.19 -28.59 22.92
N ASN A 508 13.64 -28.21 21.76
CA ASN A 508 14.07 -27.05 20.97
C ASN A 508 15.58 -27.01 20.69
N THR A 509 16.19 -28.16 20.38
CA THR A 509 17.64 -28.29 20.24
C THR A 509 17.99 -28.91 18.89
N LEU A 510 18.95 -28.31 18.18
CA LEU A 510 19.46 -28.78 16.89
C LEU A 510 20.53 -29.86 17.10
N TYR A 511 20.41 -30.97 16.38
CA TYR A 511 21.32 -32.09 16.39
C TYR A 511 21.82 -32.44 14.97
N GLY A 512 23.07 -32.84 14.84
CA GLY A 512 23.66 -33.34 13.61
C GLY A 512 23.67 -34.87 13.55
N ILE A 513 22.92 -35.46 12.62
CA ILE A 513 22.97 -36.88 12.28
C ILE A 513 24.07 -37.08 11.24
N THR A 514 25.08 -37.88 11.57
CA THR A 514 26.15 -38.27 10.65
C THR A 514 26.03 -39.76 10.34
N VAL A 515 26.00 -40.11 9.06
CA VAL A 515 25.96 -41.49 8.57
C VAL A 515 27.25 -41.78 7.80
N PHE A 516 27.90 -42.89 8.12
CA PHE A 516 29.11 -43.37 7.47
C PHE A 516 28.82 -44.66 6.71
N TYR A 517 29.24 -44.73 5.44
CA TYR A 517 29.08 -45.91 4.56
C TYR A 517 30.41 -46.22 3.88
N GLU A 518 30.86 -47.47 3.92
CA GLU A 518 32.12 -47.90 3.31
C GLU A 518 31.85 -48.67 2.01
N TYR A 519 32.55 -48.32 0.93
CA TYR A 519 32.33 -48.92 -0.40
C TYR A 519 33.60 -49.00 -1.26
N ASP A 520 33.64 -49.95 -2.20
CA ASP A 520 34.73 -50.12 -3.18
C ASP A 520 34.17 -50.22 -4.60
N LEU A 521 34.53 -49.25 -5.46
CA LEU A 521 34.12 -49.20 -6.87
C LEU A 521 34.98 -50.08 -7.79
N ASN A 522 35.89 -50.88 -7.23
CA ASN A 522 36.81 -51.75 -7.95
C ASN A 522 37.55 -51.02 -9.10
N ASP A 523 37.87 -49.74 -8.89
CA ASP A 523 38.53 -48.87 -9.87
C ASP A 523 40.03 -48.67 -9.56
N GLY A 524 40.57 -49.47 -8.64
CA GLY A 524 41.99 -49.46 -8.26
C GLY A 524 42.34 -48.50 -7.12
N HIS A 525 41.38 -47.73 -6.58
CA HIS A 525 41.63 -46.83 -5.45
C HIS A 525 41.32 -47.42 -4.07
N GLY A 526 40.77 -48.65 -4.01
CA GLY A 526 40.44 -49.35 -2.77
C GLY A 526 39.22 -48.79 -2.04
N LEU A 527 39.05 -49.21 -0.78
CA LEU A 527 37.91 -48.86 0.06
C LEU A 527 37.81 -47.35 0.31
N ARG A 528 36.61 -46.80 0.17
CA ARG A 528 36.27 -45.39 0.40
C ARG A 528 35.19 -45.27 1.47
N GLU A 529 35.19 -44.15 2.17
CA GLU A 529 34.14 -43.79 3.12
C GLU A 529 33.28 -42.64 2.56
N LEU A 530 31.97 -42.82 2.58
CA LEU A 530 30.98 -41.78 2.33
C LEU A 530 30.47 -41.26 3.68
N ARG A 531 30.66 -39.96 3.93
CA ARG A 531 30.13 -39.26 5.10
C ARG A 531 28.94 -38.39 4.67
N PHE A 532 27.75 -38.73 5.17
CA PHE A 532 26.54 -37.93 5.02
C PHE A 532 26.21 -37.22 6.35
N VAL A 533 25.87 -35.93 6.30
CA VAL A 533 25.49 -35.15 7.49
C VAL A 533 24.15 -34.49 7.25
N SER A 534 23.27 -34.57 8.23
CA SER A 534 21.95 -33.94 8.21
C SER A 534 21.62 -33.35 9.58
N GLU A 535 21.23 -32.08 9.61
CA GLU A 535 20.82 -31.40 10.85
C GLU A 535 19.31 -31.51 11.06
N ARG A 536 18.89 -31.81 12.29
CA ARG A 536 17.50 -32.02 12.69
C ARG A 536 17.26 -31.53 14.12
N ALA A 537 16.10 -30.96 14.39
CA ALA A 537 15.80 -30.39 15.71
C ALA A 537 14.60 -31.06 16.39
N THR A 538 14.64 -31.11 17.72
CA THR A 538 13.52 -31.53 18.57
C THR A 538 12.51 -30.40 18.73
N LEU A 539 11.23 -30.73 18.86
CA LEU A 539 10.17 -29.73 19.05
C LEU A 539 10.34 -28.97 20.39
N PRO A 540 9.94 -27.68 20.47
CA PRO A 540 9.89 -26.95 21.74
C PRO A 540 8.75 -27.43 22.64
N LEU A 541 8.92 -27.34 23.96
CA LEU A 541 7.84 -27.59 24.92
C LEU A 541 6.67 -26.60 24.70
N PRO A 542 5.41 -27.01 24.96
CA PRO A 542 4.25 -26.16 24.72
C PRO A 542 4.31 -24.81 25.44
N VAL A 543 3.98 -23.74 24.72
CA VAL A 543 3.91 -22.36 25.25
C VAL A 543 2.48 -22.07 25.71
N ALA A 544 2.32 -21.40 26.86
CA ALA A 544 1.02 -20.93 27.35
C ALA A 544 0.97 -19.39 27.47
N VAL A 545 -0.24 -18.81 27.41
CA VAL A 545 -0.48 -17.39 27.67
C VAL A 545 -0.92 -17.21 29.12
N ARG A 546 -0.18 -16.41 29.89
CA ARG A 546 -0.40 -16.18 31.32
C ARG A 546 -1.27 -14.94 31.58
N ASP A 547 -1.03 -13.87 30.83
CA ASP A 547 -1.67 -12.57 31.06
C ASP A 547 -1.61 -11.68 29.80
N LEU A 548 -2.51 -10.68 29.71
CA LEU A 548 -2.55 -9.67 28.65
C LEU A 548 -2.86 -8.29 29.25
N VAL A 549 -1.98 -7.32 28.99
CA VAL A 549 -2.12 -5.95 29.47
C VAL A 549 -2.19 -4.98 28.29
N PHE A 550 -3.31 -4.26 28.15
CA PHE A 550 -3.45 -3.21 27.15
C PHE A 550 -2.57 -2.00 27.47
N LEU A 551 -1.86 -1.51 26.46
CA LEU A 551 -0.88 -0.41 26.54
C LEU A 551 -1.45 0.87 25.91
N VAL A 552 -2.51 1.41 26.51
CA VAL A 552 -3.20 2.61 26.00
C VAL A 552 -3.14 3.76 27.01
N PRO A 553 -2.76 4.99 26.60
CA PRO A 553 -2.72 6.14 27.50
C PRO A 553 -4.12 6.70 27.81
N ASP A 554 -5.04 6.60 26.84
CA ASP A 554 -6.45 7.02 26.90
C ASP A 554 -7.32 5.91 26.27
N LEU A 555 -8.64 5.97 26.46
CA LEU A 555 -9.56 5.01 25.84
C LEU A 555 -9.51 5.11 24.30
N PRO A 556 -9.23 4.01 23.58
CA PRO A 556 -9.13 4.00 22.12
C PRO A 556 -10.50 4.20 21.46
N ARG A 557 -10.52 4.82 20.28
CA ARG A 557 -11.72 5.01 19.45
C ARG A 557 -11.83 3.96 18.35
N VAL A 558 -13.03 3.79 17.79
CA VAL A 558 -13.26 2.91 16.62
C VAL A 558 -12.30 3.29 15.49
N GLY A 559 -11.61 2.28 14.95
CA GLY A 559 -10.61 2.42 13.88
C GLY A 559 -9.17 2.71 14.35
N GLU A 560 -8.97 3.05 15.63
CA GLU A 560 -7.63 3.19 16.21
C GLU A 560 -6.99 1.82 16.46
N GLU A 561 -5.66 1.80 16.38
CA GLU A 561 -4.86 0.61 16.69
C GLU A 561 -4.62 0.55 18.20
N ILE A 562 -4.81 -0.63 18.80
CA ILE A 562 -4.52 -0.90 20.20
C ILE A 562 -3.28 -1.77 20.31
N HIS A 563 -2.42 -1.45 21.27
CA HIS A 563 -1.25 -2.27 21.60
C HIS A 563 -1.50 -3.03 22.90
N ALA A 564 -1.07 -4.29 22.97
CA ALA A 564 -1.16 -5.09 24.18
C ALA A 564 0.12 -5.88 24.43
N ARG A 565 0.51 -5.99 25.70
CA ARG A 565 1.61 -6.83 26.16
C ARG A 565 1.07 -8.19 26.59
N ILE A 566 1.52 -9.23 25.93
CA ILE A 566 1.27 -10.63 26.29
C ILE A 566 2.39 -11.10 27.23
N PHE A 567 2.03 -11.88 28.25
CA PHE A 567 2.96 -12.62 29.09
C PHE A 567 2.83 -14.12 28.79
N PHE A 568 3.93 -14.76 28.42
CA PHE A 568 4.00 -16.18 28.07
C PHE A 568 4.62 -17.00 29.21
N GLU A 569 4.28 -18.30 29.24
CA GLU A 569 5.09 -19.34 29.88
C GLU A 569 5.81 -20.11 28.76
N ASN A 570 7.09 -19.77 28.53
CA ASN A 570 7.87 -20.26 27.38
C ASN A 570 9.13 -21.06 27.82
N PRO A 571 8.95 -22.27 28.38
CA PRO A 571 10.04 -23.01 29.04
C PRO A 571 11.19 -23.41 28.11
N SER A 572 10.92 -23.59 26.81
CA SER A 572 11.92 -23.93 25.79
C SER A 572 12.47 -22.72 25.02
N ARG A 573 12.08 -21.49 25.40
CA ARG A 573 12.45 -20.25 24.71
C ARG A 573 12.18 -20.32 23.21
N ALA A 574 11.02 -20.85 22.82
CA ALA A 574 10.58 -20.87 21.44
C ALA A 574 10.50 -19.43 20.90
N ALA A 575 10.92 -19.24 19.65
CA ALA A 575 10.91 -17.94 18.99
C ALA A 575 9.51 -17.62 18.48
N ILE A 576 8.62 -17.14 19.35
CA ILE A 576 7.23 -16.81 19.00
C ILE A 576 7.24 -15.66 17.98
N THR A 577 6.62 -15.89 16.83
CA THR A 577 6.56 -14.97 15.69
C THR A 577 5.22 -14.28 15.57
N SER A 578 4.12 -15.00 15.85
CA SER A 578 2.75 -14.50 15.77
C SER A 578 1.82 -15.26 16.72
N CYS A 579 0.61 -14.73 16.90
CA CYS A 579 -0.49 -15.38 17.60
C CYS A 579 -1.80 -15.21 16.84
N VAL A 580 -2.77 -16.10 17.06
CA VAL A 580 -4.11 -15.99 16.46
C VAL A 580 -5.02 -15.26 17.44
N VAL A 581 -5.35 -14.01 17.12
CA VAL A 581 -6.21 -13.12 17.89
C VAL A 581 -7.56 -12.98 17.18
N ASN A 582 -8.65 -13.33 17.85
CA ASN A 582 -10.02 -13.29 17.28
C ASN A 582 -10.12 -13.99 15.91
N GLY A 583 -9.34 -15.07 15.70
CA GLY A 583 -9.28 -15.83 14.46
C GLY A 583 -8.34 -15.28 13.38
N ALA A 584 -7.71 -14.12 13.60
CA ALA A 584 -6.73 -13.52 12.69
C ALA A 584 -5.30 -13.65 13.22
N GLU A 585 -4.34 -13.84 12.33
CA GLU A 585 -2.93 -13.89 12.71
C GLU A 585 -2.36 -12.49 12.96
N VAL A 586 -1.77 -12.28 14.13
CA VAL A 586 -1.18 -11.02 14.58
C VAL A 586 0.29 -11.23 14.95
N PRO A 587 1.24 -10.49 14.34
CA PRO A 587 2.66 -10.57 14.66
C PRO A 587 2.95 -10.23 16.13
N VAL A 588 3.89 -10.96 16.73
CA VAL A 588 4.36 -10.75 18.10
C VAL A 588 5.76 -10.18 18.07
N VAL A 589 5.97 -9.02 18.72
CA VAL A 589 7.30 -8.48 18.99
C VAL A 589 7.78 -9.04 20.33
N LEU A 590 8.66 -10.04 20.29
CA LEU A 590 9.15 -10.75 21.48
C LEU A 590 10.10 -9.88 22.31
N GLY A 591 9.92 -9.88 23.63
CA GLY A 591 10.85 -9.28 24.58
C GLY A 591 12.14 -10.11 24.72
N LYS A 592 13.22 -9.49 25.22
CA LYS A 592 14.56 -10.09 25.32
C LYS A 592 14.61 -11.45 26.02
N ASP A 593 13.75 -11.67 27.01
CA ASP A 593 13.73 -12.89 27.81
C ASP A 593 12.83 -13.99 27.22
N GLY A 594 12.05 -13.70 26.17
CA GLY A 594 11.15 -14.65 25.51
C GLY A 594 9.81 -14.90 26.22
N ASP A 595 9.64 -14.38 27.43
CA ASP A 595 8.44 -14.54 28.28
C ASP A 595 7.42 -13.40 28.12
N THR A 596 7.72 -12.39 27.30
CA THR A 596 6.78 -11.30 27.00
C THR A 596 6.77 -10.99 25.52
N GLY A 597 5.65 -10.49 25.01
CA GLY A 597 5.53 -10.02 23.63
C GLY A 597 4.60 -8.82 23.54
N ILE A 598 4.74 -8.02 22.49
CA ILE A 598 3.81 -6.95 22.15
C ILE A 598 3.07 -7.32 20.87
N ILE A 599 1.76 -7.17 20.90
CA ILE A 599 0.89 -7.27 19.72
C ILE A 599 0.21 -5.93 19.47
N SER A 600 -0.12 -5.70 18.21
CA SER A 600 -0.94 -4.57 17.77
C SER A 600 -2.17 -5.10 17.05
N ILE A 601 -3.35 -4.65 17.46
CA ILE A 601 -4.64 -5.09 16.94
C ILE A 601 -5.41 -3.86 16.49
N ARG A 602 -6.10 -3.94 15.36
CA ARG A 602 -7.14 -2.96 15.00
C ARG A 602 -8.51 -3.60 15.24
N PRO A 603 -9.24 -3.21 16.29
CA PRO A 603 -10.54 -3.81 16.61
C PRO A 603 -11.56 -3.60 15.49
N GLU A 604 -12.25 -4.66 15.09
CA GLU A 604 -13.41 -4.59 14.19
C GLU A 604 -14.69 -4.54 15.05
N THR A 605 -15.12 -3.32 15.40
CA THR A 605 -16.28 -3.09 16.25
C THR A 605 -16.88 -1.71 15.98
N GLU A 606 -18.19 -1.55 16.24
CA GLU A 606 -18.88 -0.24 16.25
C GLU A 606 -18.63 0.53 17.57
N GLY A 607 -17.91 -0.07 18.52
CA GLY A 607 -17.62 0.47 19.84
C GLY A 607 -18.17 -0.44 20.95
N GLY A 608 -17.82 -0.15 22.19
CA GLY A 608 -18.25 -0.90 23.37
C GLY A 608 -17.15 -1.79 23.93
N LEU A 609 -17.54 -2.84 24.66
CA LEU A 609 -16.59 -3.79 25.24
C LEU A 609 -16.11 -4.76 24.15
N TYR A 610 -14.83 -4.70 23.82
CA TYR A 610 -14.21 -5.54 22.80
C TYR A 610 -13.42 -6.66 23.47
N GLU A 611 -13.82 -7.91 23.20
CA GLU A 611 -13.13 -9.11 23.67
C GLU A 611 -11.95 -9.44 22.73
N VAL A 612 -10.80 -9.70 23.34
CA VAL A 612 -9.58 -10.17 22.69
C VAL A 612 -9.35 -11.62 23.11
N GLU A 613 -9.58 -12.53 22.19
CA GLU A 613 -9.35 -13.97 22.34
C GLU A 613 -8.04 -14.36 21.64
N ILE A 614 -7.13 -15.02 22.37
CA ILE A 614 -5.93 -15.64 21.80
C ILE A 614 -6.15 -17.16 21.80
N SER A 615 -6.11 -17.78 20.62
CA SER A 615 -6.43 -19.21 20.42
C SER A 615 -5.24 -20.08 20.05
N ALA A 616 -4.26 -19.52 19.34
CA ALA A 616 -3.06 -20.24 18.91
C ALA A 616 -1.83 -19.33 18.91
N LEU A 617 -0.65 -19.95 18.94
CA LEU A 617 0.65 -19.29 18.80
C LEU A 617 1.40 -19.90 17.62
N LYS A 618 2.19 -19.09 16.93
CA LYS A 618 3.18 -19.58 15.98
C LYS A 618 4.57 -19.19 16.42
N TYR A 619 5.51 -20.09 16.16
CA TYR A 619 6.92 -19.87 16.42
C TYR A 619 7.76 -20.38 15.27
N ASP A 620 8.88 -19.72 15.04
CA ASP A 620 9.90 -20.19 14.12
C ASP A 620 10.66 -21.34 14.77
N HIS A 621 10.67 -22.49 14.09
CA HIS A 621 11.40 -23.68 14.48
C HIS A 621 12.29 -24.13 13.32
N CYS A 622 13.58 -23.81 13.41
CA CYS A 622 14.59 -24.17 12.40
C CYS A 622 14.28 -23.67 10.97
N GLY A 623 13.65 -22.50 10.84
CA GLY A 623 13.29 -21.91 9.55
C GLY A 623 11.92 -22.34 9.03
N GLU A 624 11.22 -23.22 9.75
CA GLU A 624 9.84 -23.59 9.48
C GLU A 624 8.91 -23.02 10.57
N GLU A 625 7.78 -22.47 10.14
CA GLU A 625 6.77 -21.94 11.07
C GLU A 625 5.89 -23.07 11.59
N VAL A 626 5.86 -23.24 12.91
CA VAL A 626 5.03 -24.25 13.57
C VAL A 626 3.91 -23.56 14.34
N GLN A 627 2.68 -24.00 14.09
CA GLN A 627 1.49 -23.54 14.80
C GLN A 627 1.16 -24.48 15.96
N GLN A 628 0.93 -23.88 17.14
CA GLN A 628 0.47 -24.57 18.33
C GLN A 628 -0.89 -23.99 18.77
N GLU A 629 -1.92 -24.84 18.77
CA GLU A 629 -3.20 -24.52 19.42
C GLU A 629 -3.02 -24.44 20.94
N LEU A 630 -3.62 -23.43 21.57
CA LEU A 630 -3.64 -23.35 23.03
C LEU A 630 -4.61 -24.38 23.59
N SER A 631 -4.24 -25.01 24.71
CA SER A 631 -5.11 -25.98 25.39
C SER A 631 -6.39 -25.33 25.94
N GLU A 632 -6.31 -24.05 26.30
CA GLU A 632 -7.45 -23.19 26.64
C GLU A 632 -7.23 -21.81 25.98
N THR A 633 -8.27 -21.25 25.38
CA THR A 633 -8.24 -19.91 24.77
C THR A 633 -8.12 -18.84 25.85
N PHE A 634 -7.18 -17.92 25.70
CA PHE A 634 -7.02 -16.79 26.63
C PHE A 634 -7.94 -15.64 26.21
N ARG A 635 -8.66 -15.02 27.16
CA ARG A 635 -9.58 -13.90 26.88
C ARG A 635 -9.31 -12.71 27.79
N SER A 636 -9.43 -11.51 27.24
CA SER A 636 -9.38 -10.24 27.97
C SER A 636 -10.22 -9.19 27.23
N GLU A 637 -10.66 -8.14 27.93
CA GLU A 637 -11.59 -7.15 27.37
C GLU A 637 -11.03 -5.74 27.49
N ILE A 638 -11.28 -4.90 26.48
CA ILE A 638 -10.97 -3.46 26.47
C ILE A 638 -12.18 -2.67 25.95
N MET A 639 -12.43 -1.50 26.54
CA MET A 639 -13.46 -0.59 26.06
C MET A 639 -12.96 0.22 24.86
N ILE A 640 -13.70 0.18 23.75
CA ILE A 640 -13.49 0.99 22.55
C ILE A 640 -14.60 2.06 22.46
N LEU A 641 -14.24 3.31 22.21
CA LEU A 641 -15.17 4.43 22.03
C LEU A 641 -15.72 4.48 20.61
N GLY A 642 -17.00 4.16 20.47
CA GLY A 642 -17.84 4.31 19.29
C GLY A 642 -18.49 5.68 19.19
N GLU A 643 -19.44 5.80 18.27
CA GLU A 643 -20.17 7.04 18.03
C GLU A 643 -21.24 7.26 19.12
N LEU A 644 -21.21 8.45 19.74
CA LEU A 644 -22.30 8.97 20.56
C LEU A 644 -22.63 10.37 20.05
N GLU A 645 -23.81 10.51 19.43
CA GLU A 645 -24.26 11.77 18.86
C GLU A 645 -25.38 12.36 19.71
N VAL A 646 -25.34 13.68 19.91
CA VAL A 646 -26.45 14.42 20.50
C VAL A 646 -27.36 14.93 19.39
N VAL A 647 -28.59 14.41 19.33
CA VAL A 647 -29.57 14.77 18.30
C VAL A 647 -30.18 16.14 18.60
N ARG A 648 -30.70 16.32 19.82
CA ARG A 648 -31.28 17.60 20.25
C ARG A 648 -31.49 17.65 21.76
N LEU A 649 -31.73 18.88 22.20
CA LEU A 649 -32.21 19.22 23.53
C LEU A 649 -33.60 19.87 23.38
N TYR A 650 -34.58 19.47 24.18
CA TYR A 650 -35.93 20.04 24.10
C TYR A 650 -36.71 19.86 25.41
N SER A 651 -37.79 20.62 25.60
CA SER A 651 -38.79 20.34 26.62
C SER A 651 -40.14 20.07 25.97
N GLU A 652 -41.04 19.41 26.70
CA GLU A 652 -42.41 19.17 26.21
C GLU A 652 -43.12 20.50 25.92
N GLY A 653 -43.66 20.63 24.70
CA GLY A 653 -44.31 21.86 24.24
C GLY A 653 -43.40 23.11 24.16
N GLY A 654 -42.08 22.96 24.36
CA GLY A 654 -41.14 24.08 24.44
C GLY A 654 -41.29 24.93 25.71
N ARG A 655 -41.84 24.35 26.79
CA ARG A 655 -42.09 25.05 28.06
C ARG A 655 -41.51 24.29 29.24
N ILE A 656 -41.21 25.01 30.33
CA ILE A 656 -40.84 24.45 31.63
C ILE A 656 -41.59 25.22 32.72
N GLY A 657 -42.34 24.51 33.56
CA GLY A 657 -42.85 24.94 34.85
C GLY A 657 -41.79 24.72 35.93
N VAL A 658 -41.17 25.80 36.40
CA VAL A 658 -40.03 25.74 37.34
C VAL A 658 -40.44 25.14 38.69
N GLU A 659 -41.63 25.48 39.19
CA GLU A 659 -42.18 24.97 40.46
C GLU A 659 -42.85 23.60 40.29
N ASP A 660 -43.18 23.22 39.06
CA ASP A 660 -43.77 21.90 38.74
C ASP A 660 -42.69 20.81 38.66
N GLY A 661 -41.42 21.19 38.51
CA GLY A 661 -40.29 20.27 38.38
C GLY A 661 -40.25 19.59 37.01
N ASP A 662 -40.67 20.31 35.96
CA ASP A 662 -40.69 19.81 34.58
C ASP A 662 -39.29 19.49 34.03
N TRP A 663 -39.27 18.68 32.97
CA TRP A 663 -38.04 18.04 32.50
C TRP A 663 -37.56 18.62 31.17
N LEU A 664 -36.25 18.60 31.03
CA LEU A 664 -35.55 18.79 29.78
C LEU A 664 -35.11 17.43 29.25
N TYR A 665 -35.33 17.18 27.97
CA TYR A 665 -35.03 15.92 27.32
C TYR A 665 -33.82 16.06 26.40
N LEU A 666 -32.88 15.16 26.58
CA LEU A 666 -31.69 14.99 25.77
C LEU A 666 -31.86 13.75 24.90
N GLU A 667 -31.97 13.97 23.59
CA GLU A 667 -32.08 12.90 22.60
C GLU A 667 -30.70 12.59 22.01
N LEU A 668 -30.35 11.31 21.99
CA LEU A 668 -29.04 10.77 21.65
C LEU A 668 -29.18 9.66 20.61
N LYS A 669 -28.21 9.58 19.70
CA LYS A 669 -27.94 8.36 18.94
C LYS A 669 -26.87 7.58 19.69
N ASN A 670 -27.30 6.54 20.41
CA ASN A 670 -26.47 5.77 21.35
C ASN A 670 -26.63 4.26 21.10
N GLU A 671 -26.22 3.81 19.92
CA GLU A 671 -26.37 2.41 19.49
C GLU A 671 -25.50 1.45 20.33
N THR A 672 -24.40 1.96 20.90
CA THR A 672 -23.48 1.20 21.75
C THR A 672 -24.00 0.99 23.19
N GLY A 673 -25.08 1.65 23.58
CA GLY A 673 -25.66 1.53 24.93
C GLY A 673 -24.80 2.16 26.02
N TYR A 674 -24.06 3.24 25.70
CA TYR A 674 -23.26 3.97 26.68
C TYR A 674 -24.12 4.48 27.84
N LEU A 675 -23.56 4.46 29.04
CA LEU A 675 -24.14 5.11 30.21
C LEU A 675 -23.60 6.54 30.28
N VAL A 676 -24.50 7.52 30.16
CA VAL A 676 -24.17 8.92 30.42
C VAL A 676 -24.20 9.15 31.93
N THR A 677 -23.07 9.51 32.50
CA THR A 677 -22.90 9.70 33.95
C THR A 677 -22.86 11.16 34.36
N GLU A 678 -22.67 12.07 33.41
CA GLU A 678 -22.73 13.51 33.66
C GLU A 678 -23.24 14.26 32.42
N ALA A 679 -24.08 15.26 32.62
CA ALA A 679 -24.46 16.23 31.59
C ALA A 679 -24.27 17.66 32.09
N VAL A 680 -23.61 18.49 31.29
CA VAL A 680 -23.28 19.87 31.64
C VAL A 680 -24.02 20.81 30.70
N LEU A 681 -24.90 21.64 31.26
CA LEU A 681 -25.65 22.66 30.53
C LEU A 681 -25.09 24.06 30.82
N ASP A 682 -25.18 24.95 29.84
CA ASP A 682 -25.07 26.39 30.02
C ASP A 682 -26.46 27.02 29.97
N PHE A 683 -26.77 27.80 30.99
CA PHE A 683 -28.02 28.54 31.11
C PHE A 683 -27.74 29.95 31.61
N SER A 684 -28.02 30.95 30.78
CA SER A 684 -27.79 32.37 31.10
C SER A 684 -26.34 32.68 31.53
N GLY A 685 -25.36 31.93 31.02
CA GLY A 685 -23.94 32.06 31.37
C GLY A 685 -23.54 31.36 32.69
N GLU A 686 -24.46 30.64 33.32
CA GLU A 686 -24.19 29.78 34.47
C GLU A 686 -24.22 28.30 34.08
N THR A 687 -23.33 27.52 34.67
CA THR A 687 -23.21 26.09 34.41
C THR A 687 -24.11 25.28 35.33
N ILE A 688 -24.94 24.41 34.76
CA ILE A 688 -25.75 23.43 35.49
C ILE A 688 -25.17 22.04 35.20
N VAL A 689 -24.73 21.34 36.25
CA VAL A 689 -24.18 19.99 36.14
C VAL A 689 -25.20 18.99 36.67
N TYR A 690 -25.51 17.96 35.89
CA TYR A 690 -26.29 16.79 36.30
C TYR A 690 -25.37 15.59 36.46
N GLY A 691 -25.33 15.00 37.66
CA GLY A 691 -24.71 13.70 37.87
C GLY A 691 -25.65 12.54 37.53
N ALA A 692 -25.12 11.32 37.45
CA ALA A 692 -25.89 10.13 37.06
C ALA A 692 -27.17 9.91 37.88
N ASP A 693 -27.14 10.19 39.19
CA ASP A 693 -28.29 10.04 40.10
C ASP A 693 -29.35 11.14 39.95
N GLU A 694 -29.03 12.23 39.23
CA GLU A 694 -29.94 13.35 38.97
C GLU A 694 -30.57 13.28 37.59
N MET A 695 -30.20 12.30 36.76
CA MET A 695 -30.72 12.09 35.41
C MET A 695 -31.58 10.84 35.38
N GLU A 696 -32.66 10.87 34.61
CA GLU A 696 -33.48 9.68 34.38
C GLU A 696 -33.29 9.17 32.95
N LYS A 697 -32.68 7.99 32.82
CA LYS A 697 -32.58 7.29 31.54
C LYS A 697 -33.94 6.66 31.22
N LEU A 698 -34.61 7.17 30.20
CA LEU A 698 -35.88 6.62 29.72
C LEU A 698 -35.63 5.44 28.77
N ASP A 699 -34.65 5.57 27.88
CA ASP A 699 -34.09 4.50 27.05
C ASP A 699 -32.63 4.83 26.65
N ASP A 700 -32.00 4.03 25.78
CA ASP A 700 -30.61 4.25 25.36
C ASP A 700 -30.39 5.59 24.64
N GLY A 701 -31.39 6.09 23.92
CA GLY A 701 -31.36 7.34 23.14
C GLY A 701 -32.08 8.52 23.79
N LEU A 702 -32.68 8.36 24.98
CA LEU A 702 -33.43 9.44 25.63
C LEU A 702 -33.15 9.54 27.13
N ILE A 703 -32.66 10.71 27.53
CA ILE A 703 -32.38 11.05 28.92
C ILE A 703 -33.21 12.26 29.32
N ALA A 704 -33.86 12.18 30.47
CA ALA A 704 -34.55 13.29 31.07
C ALA A 704 -33.71 13.94 32.19
N LEU A 705 -33.74 15.27 32.21
CA LEU A 705 -33.03 16.15 33.12
C LEU A 705 -34.07 16.99 33.87
N PRO A 706 -34.36 16.70 35.15
CA PRO A 706 -35.33 17.48 35.91
C PRO A 706 -34.83 18.91 36.11
N TRP A 707 -35.63 19.91 35.72
CA TRP A 707 -35.19 21.30 35.81
C TRP A 707 -34.94 21.72 37.26
N LYS A 708 -33.76 22.29 37.53
CA LYS A 708 -33.34 22.68 38.90
C LYS A 708 -32.75 24.08 39.04
N ALA A 709 -32.67 24.86 37.96
CA ALA A 709 -32.15 26.21 38.01
C ALA A 709 -33.24 27.24 38.35
N GLU A 710 -32.87 28.25 39.13
CA GLU A 710 -33.78 29.34 39.48
C GLU A 710 -33.90 30.36 38.34
N ILE A 711 -35.09 30.96 38.21
CA ILE A 711 -35.35 32.05 37.27
C ILE A 711 -35.51 33.35 38.06
N SER A 712 -34.56 34.26 37.88
CA SER A 712 -34.53 35.55 38.60
C SER A 712 -35.42 36.62 37.97
N ASP A 713 -35.64 36.55 36.65
CA ASP A 713 -36.44 37.52 35.90
C ASP A 713 -37.39 36.80 34.94
N TYR A 714 -38.68 36.87 35.26
CA TYR A 714 -39.78 36.35 34.44
C TYR A 714 -40.34 37.39 33.46
N SER A 715 -39.78 38.60 33.38
CA SER A 715 -40.13 39.54 32.30
C SER A 715 -39.59 39.05 30.93
N GLU A 716 -38.51 38.26 30.94
CA GLU A 716 -37.96 37.54 29.80
C GLU A 716 -38.11 36.02 29.98
N ILE A 717 -39.31 35.51 29.65
CA ILE A 717 -39.67 34.10 29.84
C ILE A 717 -38.99 33.14 28.85
N PHE A 718 -38.60 33.62 27.66
CA PHE A 718 -37.90 32.78 26.69
C PHE A 718 -36.40 32.83 26.94
N LYS A 719 -35.83 31.71 27.37
CA LYS A 719 -34.39 31.61 27.65
C LYS A 719 -33.80 30.42 26.93
N LYS A 720 -32.52 30.55 26.58
CA LYS A 720 -31.76 29.55 25.84
C LYS A 720 -31.01 28.65 26.82
N VAL A 721 -31.09 27.34 26.60
CA VAL A 721 -30.34 26.30 27.32
C VAL A 721 -29.45 25.61 26.31
N SER A 722 -28.16 25.47 26.59
CA SER A 722 -27.21 24.81 25.69
C SER A 722 -26.58 23.61 26.38
N LEU A 723 -26.41 22.49 25.68
CA LEU A 723 -25.60 21.38 26.16
C LEU A 723 -24.12 21.65 25.82
N VAL A 724 -23.25 21.52 26.81
CA VAL A 724 -21.82 21.87 26.71
C VAL A 724 -20.94 20.63 26.76
N GLU A 725 -21.23 19.67 27.63
CA GLU A 725 -20.42 18.47 27.79
C GLU A 725 -21.27 17.30 28.28
N LEU A 726 -20.92 16.09 27.83
CA LEU A 726 -21.38 14.82 28.40
C LEU A 726 -20.19 14.01 28.90
N THR A 727 -20.32 13.37 30.06
CA THR A 727 -19.44 12.25 30.45
C THR A 727 -20.19 10.94 30.26
N TYR A 728 -19.62 10.01 29.51
CA TYR A 728 -20.26 8.74 29.15
C TYR A 728 -19.26 7.57 29.15
N GLY A 729 -19.75 6.34 29.33
CA GLY A 729 -18.90 5.15 29.25
C GLY A 729 -19.59 3.83 29.57
N LEU A 730 -18.79 2.79 29.80
CA LEU A 730 -19.21 1.43 30.18
C LEU A 730 -18.32 0.90 31.32
N ALA A 731 -18.58 -0.34 31.77
CA ALA A 731 -17.67 -1.05 32.66
C ALA A 731 -16.31 -1.22 31.97
N GLY A 732 -15.33 -0.38 32.34
CA GLY A 732 -14.01 -0.33 31.70
C GLY A 732 -13.43 1.09 31.58
N GLY A 733 -14.27 2.13 31.65
CA GLY A 733 -13.82 3.53 31.65
C GLY A 733 -14.91 4.53 31.25
N SER A 734 -14.59 5.82 31.34
CA SER A 734 -15.46 6.90 30.86
C SER A 734 -14.67 7.93 30.05
N ALA A 735 -15.38 8.62 29.17
CA ALA A 735 -14.87 9.67 28.31
C ALA A 735 -15.75 10.91 28.39
N ARG A 736 -15.20 12.06 27.98
CA ARG A 736 -15.92 13.33 27.88
C ARG A 736 -16.17 13.68 26.41
N LEU A 737 -17.39 14.10 26.10
CA LEU A 737 -17.80 14.63 24.81
C LEU A 737 -18.13 16.11 24.99
N ALA A 738 -17.26 16.99 24.49
CA ALA A 738 -17.59 18.40 24.36
C ALA A 738 -18.64 18.57 23.25
N VAL A 739 -19.73 19.26 23.55
CA VAL A 739 -20.86 19.48 22.65
C VAL A 739 -20.90 20.95 22.27
N SER A 740 -21.18 21.23 20.99
CA SER A 740 -21.35 22.59 20.48
C SER A 740 -22.55 22.64 19.55
N GLY A 741 -23.29 23.75 19.59
CA GLY A 741 -24.45 23.98 18.72
C GLY A 741 -25.74 23.24 19.10
N VAL A 742 -25.75 22.50 20.21
CA VAL A 742 -26.98 21.88 20.73
C VAL A 742 -27.62 22.82 21.75
N GLU A 743 -28.69 23.49 21.33
CA GLU A 743 -29.40 24.50 22.12
C GLU A 743 -30.91 24.40 21.96
N ALA A 744 -31.62 24.73 23.02
CA ALA A 744 -33.08 24.80 23.07
C ALA A 744 -33.50 26.18 23.58
N GLU A 745 -34.44 26.81 22.90
CA GLU A 745 -35.11 28.00 23.40
C GLU A 745 -36.42 27.59 24.08
N ILE A 746 -36.55 27.91 25.35
CA ILE A 746 -37.62 27.38 26.22
C ILE A 746 -38.34 28.53 26.89
N MET A 747 -39.67 28.43 26.96
CA MET A 747 -40.50 29.32 27.76
C MET A 747 -40.55 28.84 29.21
N PHE A 748 -39.96 29.62 30.10
CA PHE A 748 -40.00 29.37 31.54
C PHE A 748 -41.19 30.07 32.18
N LEU A 749 -42.05 29.27 32.81
CA LEU A 749 -43.15 29.72 33.64
C LEU A 749 -42.91 29.24 35.07
N ARG A 750 -43.53 29.89 36.05
CA ARG A 750 -43.52 29.39 37.43
C ARG A 750 -44.19 28.02 37.50
N THR A 751 -45.39 27.94 36.92
CA THR A 751 -46.20 26.73 36.81
C THR A 751 -46.83 26.69 35.41
N LEU A 752 -46.92 25.51 34.81
CA LEU A 752 -47.71 25.28 33.59
C LEU A 752 -49.20 25.20 33.90
N SER A 753 -49.57 24.85 35.14
CA SER A 753 -50.96 24.87 35.60
C SER A 753 -51.53 26.29 35.54
N PRO A 754 -52.71 26.51 34.91
CA PRO A 754 -53.28 27.84 34.76
C PRO A 754 -53.87 28.38 36.07
N ARG A 755 -53.65 29.67 36.32
CA ARG A 755 -54.38 30.47 37.32
C ARG A 755 -55.67 30.99 36.70
N THR A 756 -56.81 30.83 37.39
CA THR A 756 -58.10 31.28 36.85
C THR A 756 -58.35 32.76 37.09
N LEU A 757 -58.83 33.46 36.05
CA LEU A 757 -59.25 34.86 36.09
C LEU A 757 -60.78 34.95 36.08
N HIS A 758 -61.34 35.71 37.02
CA HIS A 758 -62.79 35.85 37.19
C HIS A 758 -63.29 37.28 37.00
N SER A 759 -62.40 38.27 37.03
CA SER A 759 -62.79 39.68 37.15
C SER A 759 -61.77 40.65 36.55
N HIS A 760 -62.19 41.91 36.42
CA HIS A 760 -61.33 43.03 36.02
C HIS A 760 -60.10 43.19 36.93
N GLU A 761 -60.28 43.03 38.25
CA GLU A 761 -59.18 43.16 39.22
C GLU A 761 -58.12 42.05 39.03
N ASP A 762 -58.53 40.84 38.66
CA ASP A 762 -57.59 39.75 38.40
C ASP A 762 -56.69 40.08 37.18
N LEU A 763 -57.24 40.74 36.17
CA LEU A 763 -56.47 41.20 35.00
C LEU A 763 -55.52 42.36 35.33
N LEU A 764 -55.84 43.20 36.32
CA LEU A 764 -54.91 44.24 36.81
C LEU A 764 -53.75 43.65 37.64
N ALA A 765 -53.93 42.46 38.19
CA ALA A 765 -52.98 41.76 39.05
C ALA A 765 -52.12 40.73 38.31
N LEU A 766 -52.08 40.76 36.96
CA LEU A 766 -51.25 39.84 36.18
C LEU A 766 -49.76 40.01 36.50
N GLU A 767 -49.13 38.90 36.85
CA GLU A 767 -47.68 38.77 37.04
C GLU A 767 -47.04 38.03 35.87
N ALA A 768 -45.83 38.45 35.49
CA ALA A 768 -45.07 37.77 34.44
C ALA A 768 -44.64 36.35 34.85
N GLY A 769 -44.43 35.47 33.88
CA GLY A 769 -44.04 34.07 34.10
C GLY A 769 -45.18 33.14 34.49
N HIS A 770 -46.44 33.55 34.28
CA HIS A 770 -47.60 32.75 34.64
C HIS A 770 -48.47 32.38 33.45
N HIS A 771 -49.12 31.24 33.58
CA HIS A 771 -50.25 30.83 32.75
C HIS A 771 -51.55 31.26 33.44
N TYR A 772 -52.35 32.06 32.76
CA TYR A 772 -53.69 32.47 33.20
C TYR A 772 -54.76 31.94 32.25
N ARG A 773 -55.91 31.59 32.81
CA ARG A 773 -57.09 31.17 32.04
C ARG A 773 -58.35 31.91 32.51
N LEU A 774 -59.13 32.46 31.59
CA LEU A 774 -60.42 33.06 31.93
C LEU A 774 -61.42 31.97 32.33
N ALA A 775 -62.20 32.25 33.36
CA ALA A 775 -63.26 31.36 33.85
C ALA A 775 -64.67 31.93 33.60
N ALA A 776 -64.77 33.16 33.10
CA ALA A 776 -66.01 33.84 32.74
C ALA A 776 -65.70 34.98 31.76
N ASP A 777 -66.74 35.49 31.11
CA ASP A 777 -66.65 36.73 30.34
C ASP A 777 -66.40 37.91 31.33
N ILE A 778 -65.48 38.81 31.01
CA ILE A 778 -65.07 39.93 31.87
C ILE A 778 -65.37 41.25 31.17
N ASP A 779 -66.13 42.12 31.83
CA ASP A 779 -66.45 43.47 31.36
C ASP A 779 -65.45 44.50 31.91
N LEU A 780 -64.76 45.21 31.02
CA LEU A 780 -63.73 46.20 31.31
C LEU A 780 -64.23 47.65 31.26
N ALA A 781 -65.55 47.89 31.13
CA ALA A 781 -66.14 49.22 31.07
C ALA A 781 -65.93 50.09 32.33
N GLN A 782 -65.40 49.49 33.41
CA GLN A 782 -65.32 50.10 34.74
C GLN A 782 -64.24 51.19 34.85
N SER A 783 -63.24 51.22 33.97
CA SER A 783 -62.15 52.19 34.00
C SER A 783 -61.47 52.35 32.63
N VAL A 784 -60.69 53.43 32.46
CA VAL A 784 -59.75 53.55 31.33
C VAL A 784 -58.61 52.58 31.58
N TRP A 785 -58.40 51.65 30.65
CA TRP A 785 -57.35 50.65 30.71
C TRP A 785 -55.99 51.27 30.44
N GLU A 786 -55.05 51.06 31.35
CA GLU A 786 -53.65 51.43 31.20
C GLU A 786 -52.85 50.21 30.69
N PRO A 787 -52.39 50.21 29.42
CA PRO A 787 -51.65 49.09 28.88
C PRO A 787 -50.33 48.88 29.62
N ARG A 788 -50.12 47.66 30.12
CA ARG A 788 -48.89 47.23 30.83
C ARG A 788 -48.20 46.10 30.04
N PRO A 789 -46.88 45.92 30.20
CA PRO A 789 -46.20 44.80 29.58
C PRO A 789 -46.63 43.50 30.26
N PHE A 790 -46.75 42.43 29.48
CA PHE A 790 -47.06 41.11 30.01
C PHE A 790 -46.25 40.03 29.29
N SER A 791 -45.60 39.17 30.08
CA SER A 791 -44.88 38.00 29.60
C SER A 791 -45.47 36.73 30.23
N GLY A 792 -46.17 35.91 29.47
CA GLY A 792 -46.83 34.71 29.99
C GLY A 792 -47.83 34.11 29.01
N ILE A 793 -48.74 33.28 29.52
CA ILE A 793 -49.83 32.68 28.74
C ILE A 793 -51.15 33.27 29.22
N LEU A 794 -51.98 33.74 28.28
CA LEU A 794 -53.36 34.15 28.50
C LEU A 794 -54.29 33.28 27.65
N ASP A 795 -54.89 32.27 28.27
CA ASP A 795 -55.93 31.42 27.69
C ASP A 795 -57.31 32.04 27.97
N GLY A 796 -57.98 32.52 26.93
CA GLY A 796 -59.34 33.01 27.00
C GLY A 796 -60.35 31.93 27.38
N GLY A 797 -60.01 30.64 27.26
CA GLY A 797 -60.91 29.55 27.60
C GLY A 797 -62.26 29.58 26.86
N GLY A 798 -62.35 30.31 25.75
CA GLY A 798 -63.59 30.56 25.00
C GLY A 798 -64.42 31.75 25.52
N HIS A 799 -63.89 32.54 26.45
CA HIS A 799 -64.56 33.68 27.07
C HIS A 799 -64.21 35.02 26.42
N THR A 800 -65.04 36.02 26.72
CA THR A 800 -64.93 37.36 26.15
C THR A 800 -64.40 38.40 27.15
N LEU A 801 -63.44 39.22 26.73
CA LEU A 801 -63.10 40.51 27.33
C LEU A 801 -63.87 41.62 26.59
N ASN A 802 -64.78 42.30 27.28
CA ASN A 802 -65.66 43.30 26.69
C ASN A 802 -65.29 44.74 27.09
N ASN A 803 -65.62 45.71 26.23
CA ASN A 803 -65.60 47.14 26.54
C ASN A 803 -64.22 47.71 26.96
N LEU A 804 -63.12 47.12 26.49
CA LEU A 804 -61.77 47.62 26.73
C LEU A 804 -61.63 49.07 26.21
N SER A 805 -61.29 50.02 27.08
CA SER A 805 -61.12 51.43 26.69
C SER A 805 -59.71 51.94 26.98
N VAL A 806 -58.88 52.13 25.95
CA VAL A 806 -57.50 52.63 26.07
C VAL A 806 -57.40 54.03 25.50
N VAL A 807 -56.86 54.98 26.28
CA VAL A 807 -56.54 56.34 25.81
C VAL A 807 -55.12 56.67 26.22
N THR A 808 -54.17 56.67 25.28
CA THR A 808 -52.75 56.91 25.54
C THR A 808 -52.13 57.93 24.59
N GLY A 809 -51.15 58.67 25.11
CA GLY A 809 -50.50 59.81 24.45
C GLY A 809 -49.04 59.60 24.04
N ASN A 810 -48.44 58.45 24.36
CA ASN A 810 -47.06 58.03 24.01
C ASN A 810 -46.92 56.52 24.30
N GLY A 811 -45.92 55.84 23.72
CA GLY A 811 -45.61 54.43 24.01
C GLY A 811 -46.36 53.45 23.11
N PHE A 812 -46.89 52.37 23.68
CA PHE A 812 -47.53 51.26 22.96
C PHE A 812 -48.97 51.04 23.45
N ALA A 813 -49.92 50.88 22.53
CA ALA A 813 -51.35 50.81 22.83
C ALA A 813 -51.96 49.44 22.48
N GLY A 814 -52.79 48.91 23.38
CA GLY A 814 -53.54 47.65 23.25
C GLY A 814 -54.02 47.13 24.60
N LEU A 815 -54.51 45.89 24.66
CA LEU A 815 -54.72 45.19 25.94
C LEU A 815 -53.41 45.15 26.75
N PHE A 816 -52.28 44.92 26.09
CA PHE A 816 -50.93 45.07 26.66
C PHE A 816 -50.14 46.15 25.93
N SER A 817 -49.22 46.81 26.62
CA SER A 817 -48.28 47.71 25.94
C SER A 817 -47.27 46.87 25.14
N GLU A 818 -46.64 45.90 25.81
CA GLU A 818 -45.73 44.91 25.22
C GLU A 818 -46.17 43.50 25.60
N PHE A 819 -46.01 42.55 24.69
CA PHE A 819 -46.40 41.16 24.93
C PHE A 819 -45.34 40.16 24.47
N SER A 820 -45.07 39.15 25.31
CA SER A 820 -44.28 37.97 24.98
C SER A 820 -44.92 36.71 25.56
N GLY A 821 -44.99 35.62 24.79
CA GLY A 821 -45.66 34.39 25.22
C GLY A 821 -46.90 34.09 24.38
N GLU A 822 -47.98 33.58 24.98
CA GLU A 822 -49.13 33.08 24.20
C GLU A 822 -50.47 33.71 24.59
N ILE A 823 -51.30 34.01 23.60
CA ILE A 823 -52.72 34.38 23.78
C ILE A 823 -53.55 33.42 22.94
N MET A 824 -54.52 32.76 23.54
CA MET A 824 -55.35 31.79 22.83
C MET A 824 -56.81 31.78 23.26
N ASN A 825 -57.70 31.29 22.41
CA ASN A 825 -59.12 31.04 22.73
C ASN A 825 -59.85 32.25 23.31
N LEU A 826 -59.54 33.45 22.83
CA LEU A 826 -59.96 34.71 23.45
C LEU A 826 -60.82 35.54 22.48
N GLU A 827 -61.95 36.03 22.97
CA GLU A 827 -62.69 37.10 22.30
C GLU A 827 -62.37 38.44 22.99
N LEU A 828 -61.92 39.44 22.22
CA LEU A 828 -61.79 40.81 22.68
C LEU A 828 -62.80 41.67 21.90
N ALA A 829 -63.92 41.99 22.53
CA ALA A 829 -65.06 42.62 21.88
C ALA A 829 -65.35 44.03 22.42
N ASP A 830 -65.94 44.85 21.55
CA ASP A 830 -66.32 46.24 21.81
C ASP A 830 -65.18 47.11 22.37
N PHE A 831 -63.94 46.83 21.94
CA PHE A 831 -62.79 47.63 22.39
C PHE A 831 -62.74 49.00 21.69
N TYR A 832 -62.23 50.00 22.39
CA TYR A 832 -61.93 51.35 21.90
C TYR A 832 -60.52 51.75 22.29
N ILE A 833 -59.63 51.90 21.31
CA ILE A 833 -58.24 52.30 21.52
C ILE A 833 -58.00 53.64 20.82
N HIS A 834 -57.61 54.65 21.58
CA HIS A 834 -57.20 55.96 21.07
C HIS A 834 -55.74 56.23 21.45
N ALA A 835 -54.84 56.11 20.47
CA ALA A 835 -53.40 56.22 20.62
C ALA A 835 -52.89 57.49 19.90
N SER A 836 -52.73 58.58 20.64
CA SER A 836 -52.11 59.83 20.16
C SER A 836 -50.60 59.77 20.41
N ASN A 837 -49.77 60.12 19.43
CA ASN A 837 -48.29 60.04 19.43
C ASN A 837 -47.69 58.70 19.95
N ALA A 838 -48.44 57.60 19.88
CA ALA A 838 -47.92 56.28 20.22
C ALA A 838 -46.98 55.79 19.11
N ALA A 839 -45.97 55.01 19.49
CA ALA A 839 -45.09 54.34 18.54
C ALA A 839 -45.83 53.22 17.81
N ALA A 840 -46.70 52.48 18.53
CA ALA A 840 -47.49 51.41 17.91
C ALA A 840 -48.84 51.17 18.59
N ALA A 841 -49.82 50.68 17.83
CA ALA A 841 -51.17 50.38 18.33
C ALA A 841 -51.76 49.11 17.69
N GLY A 842 -52.33 48.24 18.52
CA GLY A 842 -53.08 47.06 18.11
C GLY A 842 -54.11 46.67 19.16
N ALA A 843 -55.10 45.85 18.80
CA ALA A 843 -56.14 45.43 19.76
C ALA A 843 -55.55 44.70 20.97
N LEU A 844 -54.67 43.71 20.74
CA LEU A 844 -54.06 42.90 21.78
C LEU A 844 -52.83 43.57 22.37
N CYS A 845 -51.95 44.12 21.53
CA CYS A 845 -50.80 44.88 22.04
C CYS A 845 -50.21 45.85 21.03
N GLY A 846 -49.46 46.83 21.55
CA GLY A 846 -48.71 47.74 20.70
C GLY A 846 -47.43 47.08 20.17
N ARG A 847 -46.65 46.39 21.01
CA ARG A 847 -45.49 45.60 20.58
C ARG A 847 -45.60 44.13 21.01
N ALA A 848 -45.33 43.21 20.12
CA ALA A 848 -45.22 41.78 20.41
C ALA A 848 -43.82 41.27 20.05
N SER A 849 -43.21 40.48 20.93
CA SER A 849 -41.96 39.76 20.66
C SER A 849 -42.09 38.32 21.10
N ARG A 850 -41.75 37.36 20.23
CA ARG A 850 -41.84 35.91 20.54
C ARG A 850 -43.25 35.53 20.99
N ALA A 851 -44.25 36.07 20.29
CA ALA A 851 -45.65 35.95 20.65
C ALA A 851 -46.35 34.91 19.78
N LYS A 852 -47.19 34.08 20.38
CA LYS A 852 -48.09 33.17 19.67
C LYS A 852 -49.54 33.54 19.98
N ILE A 853 -50.27 33.98 18.99
CA ILE A 853 -51.66 34.41 19.12
C ILE A 853 -52.51 33.49 18.25
N THR A 854 -53.31 32.64 18.87
CA THR A 854 -54.10 31.64 18.15
C THR A 854 -55.56 31.69 18.53
N ASP A 855 -56.44 31.40 17.58
CA ASP A 855 -57.87 31.21 17.87
C ASP A 855 -58.46 32.41 18.65
N CYS A 856 -58.27 33.62 18.14
CA CYS A 856 -58.77 34.84 18.77
C CYS A 856 -59.77 35.57 17.88
N ASN A 857 -60.83 36.13 18.47
CA ASN A 857 -61.79 37.00 17.78
C ASN A 857 -61.67 38.42 18.30
N LEU A 858 -61.27 39.37 17.44
CA LEU A 858 -60.98 40.76 17.79
C LEU A 858 -61.99 41.68 17.12
N TYR A 859 -62.77 42.40 17.93
CA TYR A 859 -63.82 43.28 17.45
C TYR A 859 -63.82 44.64 18.16
N GLY A 860 -63.58 45.73 17.42
CA GLY A 860 -63.55 47.07 18.00
C GLY A 860 -62.99 48.18 17.11
N THR A 861 -62.63 49.31 17.73
CA THR A 861 -62.15 50.52 17.05
C THR A 861 -60.76 50.92 17.53
N ILE A 862 -59.87 51.23 16.58
CA ILE A 862 -58.54 51.79 16.85
C ILE A 862 -58.41 53.14 16.13
N ILE A 863 -58.05 54.19 16.87
CA ILE A 863 -57.74 55.51 16.35
C ILE A 863 -56.31 55.83 16.75
N ALA A 864 -55.44 55.99 15.77
CA ALA A 864 -54.02 56.21 15.97
C ALA A 864 -53.59 57.52 15.28
N SER A 865 -52.78 58.33 15.93
CA SER A 865 -52.22 59.54 15.30
C SER A 865 -50.83 59.81 15.84
N GLY A 866 -49.95 60.43 15.06
CA GLY A 866 -48.57 60.72 15.49
C GLY A 866 -47.58 60.67 14.35
N GLU A 867 -46.29 60.82 14.63
CA GLU A 867 -45.19 60.62 13.69
C GLU A 867 -44.60 59.22 13.86
N GLY A 868 -44.37 58.47 12.78
CA GLY A 868 -43.68 57.17 12.84
C GLY A 868 -44.50 56.00 13.38
N ILE A 869 -45.84 56.03 13.30
CA ILE A 869 -46.70 55.04 13.98
C ILE A 869 -46.90 53.74 13.21
N ALA A 870 -46.76 52.60 13.90
CA ALA A 870 -47.13 51.28 13.38
C ALA A 870 -48.47 50.82 13.95
N ALA A 871 -49.49 50.61 13.12
CA ALA A 871 -50.81 50.20 13.59
C ALA A 871 -51.34 48.98 12.83
N GLY A 872 -51.78 47.97 13.56
CA GLY A 872 -52.42 46.78 13.00
C GLY A 872 -53.72 46.46 13.72
N GLY A 873 -54.58 45.66 13.09
CA GLY A 873 -55.85 45.28 13.71
C GLY A 873 -55.66 44.44 14.98
N ALA A 874 -54.62 43.61 15.04
CA ALA A 874 -54.28 42.80 16.22
C ALA A 874 -53.08 43.36 16.99
N ILE A 875 -51.99 43.68 16.29
CA ILE A 875 -50.71 44.08 16.87
C ILE A 875 -50.18 45.33 16.15
N GLY A 876 -49.57 46.26 16.89
CA GLY A 876 -48.89 47.39 16.26
C GLY A 876 -47.58 47.01 15.56
N MET A 877 -46.61 46.49 16.32
CA MET A 877 -45.31 45.98 15.86
C MET A 877 -45.11 44.55 16.33
N ALA A 878 -44.80 43.62 15.43
CA ALA A 878 -44.59 42.21 15.76
C ALA A 878 -43.18 41.75 15.36
N GLU A 879 -42.50 41.05 16.27
CA GLU A 879 -41.18 40.45 16.06
C GLU A 879 -41.20 38.97 16.49
N ARG A 880 -40.73 38.06 15.62
CA ARG A 880 -40.70 36.60 15.88
C ARG A 880 -42.05 36.08 16.41
N ALA A 881 -43.14 36.48 15.76
CA ALA A 881 -44.50 36.20 16.22
C ALA A 881 -45.26 35.27 15.26
N GLU A 882 -46.18 34.48 15.80
CA GLU A 882 -47.15 33.68 15.07
C GLU A 882 -48.55 34.19 15.38
N ILE A 883 -49.33 34.51 14.36
CA ILE A 883 -50.75 34.84 14.49
C ILE A 883 -51.52 33.88 13.59
N ALA A 884 -52.33 33.01 14.21
CA ALA A 884 -53.04 31.99 13.47
C ALA A 884 -54.50 31.82 13.87
N SER A 885 -55.33 31.41 12.92
CA SER A 885 -56.75 31.12 13.15
C SER A 885 -57.53 32.25 13.82
N CYS A 886 -57.15 33.52 13.55
CA CYS A 886 -57.79 34.68 14.18
C CYS A 886 -58.82 35.34 13.25
N GLN A 887 -59.91 35.83 13.83
CA GLN A 887 -60.83 36.76 13.19
C GLN A 887 -60.53 38.18 13.67
N ILE A 888 -60.23 39.09 12.74
CA ILE A 888 -59.84 40.47 13.04
C ILE A 888 -60.83 41.40 12.34
N ARG A 889 -61.83 41.87 13.09
CA ARG A 889 -62.92 42.73 12.61
C ARG A 889 -62.82 44.11 13.25
N VAL A 890 -62.12 45.04 12.61
CA VAL A 890 -61.78 46.32 13.24
C VAL A 890 -62.09 47.54 12.38
N SER A 891 -62.34 48.67 13.05
CA SER A 891 -62.28 49.99 12.43
C SER A 891 -60.97 50.68 12.85
N LEU A 892 -59.93 50.57 12.02
CA LEU A 892 -58.61 51.17 12.26
C LEU A 892 -58.43 52.46 11.44
N ARG A 893 -58.25 53.59 12.13
CA ARG A 893 -57.99 54.90 11.50
C ARG A 893 -56.65 55.47 11.97
N VAL A 894 -55.75 55.75 11.04
CA VAL A 894 -54.41 56.28 11.33
C VAL A 894 -54.22 57.64 10.64
N GLN A 895 -53.74 58.63 11.40
CA GLN A 895 -53.33 59.93 10.87
C GLN A 895 -51.84 60.18 11.16
N SER A 896 -50.99 60.13 10.13
CA SER A 896 -49.53 60.26 10.31
C SER A 896 -48.80 60.70 9.05
N GLN A 897 -47.68 61.43 9.20
CA GLN A 897 -46.75 61.72 8.11
C GLN A 897 -45.79 60.56 7.83
N GLU A 898 -45.73 59.55 8.69
CA GLU A 898 -44.95 58.34 8.48
C GLU A 898 -45.62 57.20 9.23
N ALA A 899 -46.49 56.44 8.56
CA ALA A 899 -47.19 55.31 9.16
C ALA A 899 -46.91 53.98 8.46
N ALA A 900 -47.09 52.92 9.23
CA ALA A 900 -47.18 51.56 8.72
C ALA A 900 -48.49 50.96 9.23
N LEU A 901 -49.47 50.82 8.33
CA LEU A 901 -50.81 50.31 8.64
C LEU A 901 -51.01 48.98 7.93
N ALA A 902 -51.51 47.96 8.64
CA ALA A 902 -52.00 46.75 7.99
C ALA A 902 -53.20 46.12 8.72
N GLY A 903 -53.83 45.12 8.08
CA GLY A 903 -54.97 44.40 8.63
C GLY A 903 -54.69 43.70 9.97
N ILE A 904 -53.50 43.12 10.13
CA ILE A 904 -53.09 42.34 11.30
C ILE A 904 -51.98 43.06 12.07
N SER A 905 -50.84 43.32 11.43
CA SER A 905 -49.67 43.94 12.06
C SER A 905 -49.12 45.14 11.28
N GLY A 906 -49.03 46.29 11.94
CA GLY A 906 -48.54 47.53 11.34
C GLY A 906 -47.09 47.46 10.88
N ARG A 907 -46.20 46.82 11.66
CA ARG A 907 -44.84 46.41 11.25
C ARG A 907 -44.58 44.98 11.68
N ALA A 908 -43.84 44.22 10.88
CA ALA A 908 -43.56 42.82 11.13
C ALA A 908 -42.11 42.44 10.78
N LEU A 909 -41.45 41.72 11.68
CA LEU A 909 -40.13 41.13 11.50
C LEU A 909 -40.16 39.65 11.89
N SER A 910 -39.86 38.76 10.93
CA SER A 910 -39.90 37.30 11.11
C SER A 910 -41.24 36.81 11.69
N VAL A 911 -42.36 37.17 11.04
CA VAL A 911 -43.72 36.87 11.50
C VAL A 911 -44.37 35.80 10.63
N LEU A 912 -45.04 34.83 11.26
CA LEU A 912 -45.88 33.83 10.61
C LEU A 912 -47.37 34.19 10.77
N LEU A 913 -48.07 34.33 9.65
CA LEU A 913 -49.52 34.56 9.63
C LEU A 913 -50.20 33.37 8.98
N ARG A 914 -51.12 32.70 9.67
CA ARG A 914 -51.78 31.51 9.11
C ARG A 914 -53.29 31.48 9.34
N GLY A 915 -54.08 31.32 8.30
CA GLY A 915 -55.51 31.05 8.47
C GLY A 915 -56.30 32.21 9.06
N ASN A 916 -55.84 33.46 8.94
CA ASN A 916 -56.53 34.60 9.55
C ASN A 916 -57.59 35.20 8.61
N LEU A 917 -58.66 35.74 9.18
CA LEU A 917 -59.72 36.46 8.45
C LEU A 917 -59.76 37.93 8.90
N VAL A 918 -59.47 38.86 7.99
CA VAL A 918 -59.47 40.31 8.26
C VAL A 918 -60.70 40.96 7.63
N SER A 919 -61.43 41.76 8.42
CA SER A 919 -62.67 42.45 8.03
C SER A 919 -62.77 43.84 8.68
N GLY A 920 -63.68 44.68 8.20
CA GLY A 920 -63.86 46.05 8.67
C GLY A 920 -63.11 47.10 7.85
N SER A 921 -62.86 48.27 8.43
CA SER A 921 -62.34 49.45 7.70
C SER A 921 -60.98 49.90 8.21
N PHE A 922 -60.04 50.09 7.28
CA PHE A 922 -58.64 50.44 7.53
C PHE A 922 -58.28 51.70 6.75
N SER A 923 -58.21 52.87 7.42
CA SER A 923 -57.96 54.15 6.75
C SER A 923 -56.65 54.80 7.20
N LEU A 924 -55.78 55.13 6.25
CA LEU A 924 -54.56 55.92 6.46
C LEU A 924 -54.72 57.33 5.87
N SER A 925 -54.62 58.36 6.71
CA SER A 925 -54.58 59.78 6.31
C SER A 925 -53.18 60.36 6.53
N GLY A 926 -52.45 60.60 5.45
CA GLY A 926 -51.09 61.13 5.42
C GLY A 926 -50.14 60.31 4.54
N SER A 927 -48.90 60.09 4.97
CA SER A 927 -47.87 59.34 4.23
C SER A 927 -47.40 58.11 4.99
N GLY A 928 -47.09 57.04 4.25
CA GLY A 928 -46.74 55.76 4.84
C GLY A 928 -47.08 54.59 3.93
N VAL A 929 -47.09 53.40 4.52
CA VAL A 929 -47.45 52.14 3.86
C VAL A 929 -48.79 51.64 4.42
N LEU A 930 -49.66 51.24 3.49
CA LEU A 930 -50.93 50.57 3.78
C LEU A 930 -50.88 49.18 3.14
N ASP A 931 -50.89 48.14 3.96
CA ASP A 931 -50.85 46.73 3.54
C ASP A 931 -52.13 45.97 3.95
N SER A 932 -52.36 44.83 3.30
CA SER A 932 -53.45 43.89 3.52
C SER A 932 -53.36 43.22 4.89
N PHE A 933 -52.28 42.47 5.17
CA PHE A 933 -52.16 41.67 6.39
C PHE A 933 -51.06 42.18 7.33
N ALA A 934 -49.83 42.31 6.85
CA ALA A 934 -48.74 42.87 7.63
C ALA A 934 -47.72 43.58 6.71
N ASN A 935 -47.15 44.67 7.19
CA ASN A 935 -46.05 45.34 6.51
C ASN A 935 -44.72 44.75 7.01
N SER A 936 -43.93 44.14 6.12
CA SER A 936 -42.89 43.20 6.55
C SER A 936 -41.59 43.25 5.78
N GLU A 937 -40.50 42.93 6.49
CA GLU A 937 -39.18 42.60 5.94
C GLU A 937 -38.96 41.08 5.80
N GLU A 938 -39.69 40.22 6.54
CA GLU A 938 -39.54 38.75 6.57
C GLU A 938 -40.82 37.99 7.02
N THR A 939 -42.00 38.29 6.46
CA THR A 939 -43.26 37.64 6.86
C THR A 939 -43.58 36.46 5.95
N THR A 940 -43.93 35.33 6.56
CA THR A 940 -44.55 34.19 5.88
C THR A 940 -46.05 34.25 6.14
N ALA A 941 -46.86 34.25 5.08
CA ALA A 941 -48.31 34.34 5.18
C ALA A 941 -48.97 33.20 4.39
N GLU A 942 -49.76 32.38 5.07
CA GLU A 942 -50.45 31.22 4.51
C GLU A 942 -51.95 31.30 4.80
N ASN A 943 -52.79 31.12 3.77
CA ASN A 943 -54.24 31.04 3.91
C ASN A 943 -54.87 32.19 4.71
N ASN A 944 -54.35 33.42 4.58
CA ASN A 944 -54.97 34.60 5.17
C ASN A 944 -55.91 35.24 4.16
N TYR A 945 -57.10 35.66 4.60
CA TYR A 945 -58.16 36.17 3.72
C TYR A 945 -58.67 37.53 4.18
N LEU A 946 -58.90 38.42 3.21
CA LEU A 946 -59.70 39.62 3.40
C LEU A 946 -61.18 39.25 3.19
N ALA A 947 -62.04 39.55 4.16
CA ALA A 947 -63.48 39.30 4.04
C ALA A 947 -64.15 40.23 3.01
N HIS A 948 -65.40 39.93 2.65
CA HIS A 948 -66.13 40.66 1.63
C HIS A 948 -66.34 42.15 1.96
N ASP A 949 -66.30 42.50 3.25
CA ASP A 949 -66.50 43.84 3.80
C ASP A 949 -65.20 44.52 4.25
N ALA A 950 -64.03 43.92 3.94
CA ALA A 950 -62.74 44.51 4.22
C ALA A 950 -62.48 45.72 3.29
N LEU A 951 -62.42 46.92 3.87
CA LEU A 951 -62.19 48.18 3.16
C LEU A 951 -60.86 48.81 3.59
N PHE A 952 -59.95 49.02 2.65
CA PHE A 952 -58.68 49.70 2.88
C PHE A 952 -58.66 51.02 2.11
N GLU A 953 -58.34 52.13 2.78
CA GLU A 953 -58.32 53.47 2.19
C GLU A 953 -57.04 54.23 2.53
N MET A 954 -56.47 54.92 1.56
CA MET A 954 -55.34 55.83 1.75
C MET A 954 -55.69 57.21 1.19
N ASN A 955 -55.67 58.23 2.05
CA ASN A 955 -56.02 59.61 1.72
C ASN A 955 -57.39 59.74 1.03
N GLY A 956 -58.38 58.96 1.49
CA GLY A 956 -59.74 58.94 0.95
C GLY A 956 -59.92 58.17 -0.36
N ASN A 957 -58.90 57.42 -0.81
CA ASN A 957 -58.99 56.56 -1.98
C ASN A 957 -58.87 55.08 -1.57
N GLU A 958 -59.75 54.23 -2.08
CA GLU A 958 -59.70 52.79 -1.87
C GLU A 958 -58.39 52.19 -2.40
N LYS A 959 -57.74 51.37 -1.58
CA LYS A 959 -56.54 50.61 -1.90
C LYS A 959 -56.92 49.15 -2.10
N LYS A 960 -56.65 48.62 -3.29
CA LYS A 960 -56.80 47.19 -3.61
C LYS A 960 -55.47 46.47 -3.52
N PHE A 961 -55.50 45.17 -3.20
CA PHE A 961 -54.34 44.29 -3.11
C PHE A 961 -54.45 43.13 -4.11
N PRO A 962 -54.07 43.34 -5.38
CA PRO A 962 -54.08 42.28 -6.38
C PRO A 962 -53.15 41.14 -5.95
N GLY A 963 -53.65 39.90 -5.97
CA GLY A 963 -52.89 38.72 -5.58
C GLY A 963 -53.08 38.28 -4.13
N GLN A 964 -53.75 39.08 -3.29
CA GLN A 964 -54.17 38.63 -1.95
C GLN A 964 -55.49 37.87 -2.01
N SER A 965 -55.65 36.89 -1.11
CA SER A 965 -56.86 36.08 -1.04
C SER A 965 -58.02 36.88 -0.45
N HIS A 966 -59.18 36.81 -1.09
CA HIS A 966 -60.41 37.48 -0.67
C HIS A 966 -61.52 36.44 -0.56
N ALA A 967 -62.26 36.47 0.54
CA ALA A 967 -63.40 35.60 0.76
C ALA A 967 -64.68 36.31 0.33
N GLY A 968 -65.41 35.71 -0.60
CA GLY A 968 -66.73 36.17 -0.98
C GLY A 968 -67.77 35.88 0.09
N LEU A 969 -68.91 36.55 0.02
CA LEU A 969 -70.00 36.37 0.98
C LEU A 969 -70.53 34.92 1.04
N ALA A 970 -70.53 34.20 -0.09
CA ALA A 970 -70.92 32.78 -0.11
C ALA A 970 -69.95 31.91 0.70
N GLU A 971 -68.64 32.08 0.47
CA GLU A 971 -67.58 31.32 1.17
C GLU A 971 -67.62 31.58 2.69
N LEU A 972 -67.86 32.83 3.11
CA LEU A 972 -67.98 33.21 4.52
C LEU A 972 -69.19 32.58 5.24
N ASN A 973 -70.17 32.05 4.50
CA ASN A 973 -71.32 31.33 5.04
C ASN A 973 -71.15 29.80 4.98
N GLU A 974 -70.00 29.30 4.51
CA GLU A 974 -69.71 27.88 4.37
C GLU A 974 -68.73 27.41 5.44
N THR A 975 -69.10 26.38 6.20
CA THR A 975 -68.21 25.77 7.21
C THR A 975 -66.90 25.26 6.59
N GLY A 976 -66.94 24.77 5.34
CA GLY A 976 -65.76 24.27 4.62
C GLY A 976 -64.68 25.34 4.43
N PHE A 977 -65.06 26.62 4.27
CA PHE A 977 -64.09 27.71 4.17
C PHE A 977 -63.24 27.80 5.44
N TYR A 978 -63.85 27.78 6.61
CA TYR A 978 -63.12 27.90 7.87
C TYR A 978 -62.26 26.66 8.18
N LEU A 979 -62.80 25.46 7.97
CA LEU A 979 -62.10 24.21 8.30
C LEU A 979 -61.01 23.85 7.29
N GLU A 980 -61.31 23.93 6.00
CA GLU A 980 -60.43 23.40 4.94
C GLU A 980 -59.52 24.47 4.35
N VAL A 981 -59.99 25.72 4.27
CA VAL A 981 -59.21 26.84 3.70
C VAL A 981 -58.40 27.53 4.79
N LEU A 982 -59.06 28.03 5.84
CA LEU A 982 -58.37 28.69 6.94
C LEU A 982 -57.70 27.72 7.93
N GLY A 983 -58.11 26.46 7.95
CA GLY A 983 -57.52 25.44 8.82
C GLY A 983 -57.96 25.53 10.29
N TRP A 984 -59.12 26.13 10.57
CA TRP A 984 -59.63 26.29 11.94
C TRP A 984 -60.12 24.95 12.49
N SER A 985 -60.00 24.78 13.81
CA SER A 985 -60.45 23.55 14.48
C SER A 985 -61.94 23.61 14.83
N SER A 986 -62.69 22.61 14.41
CA SER A 986 -64.06 22.39 14.89
C SER A 986 -64.13 22.02 16.37
N ASP A 987 -63.02 21.72 17.04
CA ASP A 987 -63.02 21.46 18.49
C ASP A 987 -63.07 22.76 19.29
N ILE A 988 -62.61 23.86 18.69
CA ILE A 988 -62.54 25.19 19.31
C ILE A 988 -63.72 26.06 18.84
N TRP A 989 -63.98 26.07 17.54
CA TRP A 989 -64.94 26.98 16.90
C TRP A 989 -66.29 26.29 16.59
N ASP A 990 -67.38 27.03 16.78
CA ASP A 990 -68.75 26.68 16.38
C ASP A 990 -69.11 27.39 15.07
N PHE A 991 -69.52 26.59 14.08
CA PHE A 991 -69.89 27.02 12.73
C PHE A 991 -71.37 26.76 12.42
N SER A 992 -72.18 26.40 13.41
CA SER A 992 -73.57 25.98 13.20
C SER A 992 -74.52 27.12 12.83
N LEU A 993 -74.14 28.37 13.08
CA LEU A 993 -74.98 29.57 12.93
C LEU A 993 -74.36 30.63 12.00
N LEU A 994 -73.64 30.23 10.95
CA LEU A 994 -73.04 31.17 10.01
C LEU A 994 -74.11 31.93 9.19
N ASP A 995 -74.11 33.27 9.33
CA ASP A 995 -74.90 34.23 8.54
C ASP A 995 -74.14 35.56 8.57
N TYR A 996 -73.11 35.67 7.72
CA TYR A 996 -72.18 36.79 7.71
C TYR A 996 -72.89 38.12 7.42
N GLU A 997 -73.93 38.13 6.57
CA GLU A 997 -74.74 39.34 6.30
C GLU A 997 -75.48 39.84 7.53
N ARG A 998 -75.84 38.95 8.45
CA ARG A 998 -76.45 39.28 9.75
C ARG A 998 -75.44 39.46 10.88
N GLY A 999 -74.14 39.41 10.57
CA GLY A 999 -73.06 39.54 11.55
C GLY A 999 -72.82 38.30 12.39
N LEU A 1000 -73.40 37.15 12.02
CA LEU A 1000 -73.16 35.86 12.68
C LEU A 1000 -71.94 35.20 12.03
N THR A 1001 -70.81 35.27 12.73
CA THR A 1001 -69.52 34.67 12.34
C THR A 1001 -69.19 33.53 13.31
N PRO A 1002 -68.13 32.74 13.07
CA PRO A 1002 -67.77 31.67 14.01
C PRO A 1002 -67.57 32.21 15.43
N SER A 1003 -68.02 31.44 16.41
CA SER A 1003 -67.88 31.73 17.84
C SER A 1003 -67.21 30.56 18.55
N PHE A 1004 -66.71 30.75 19.77
CA PHE A 1004 -66.18 29.61 20.55
C PHE A 1004 -67.28 28.62 20.91
N LYS A 1005 -66.94 27.33 20.89
CA LYS A 1005 -67.78 26.29 21.50
C LYS A 1005 -67.79 26.48 23.02
N LYS A 1006 -69.00 26.62 23.58
CA LYS A 1006 -69.22 26.77 25.03
C LYS A 1006 -69.42 25.44 25.74
#